data_AF-A0A539DHN3-F1
#
_entry.id   AF-A0A539DHN3-F1
#
_cell.length_a   1.000
_cell.length_b   1.000
_cell.length_c   1.000
_cell.angle_alpha   90.00
_cell.angle_beta   90.00
_cell.angle_gamma   90.00
#
_symmetry.space_group_name_H-M   'P 1'
#
loop_
_entity.id
_entity.type
_entity.pdbx_description
1 polymer ?
#
loop_
_entity_poly.entity_id
_entity_poly.type
_entity_poly.pdbx_seq_one_letter_code
_entity_poly.pdbx_strand_id
1 'polypeptide(L)'
;MSGKNRSTFAFFTGVSLAALGVAAPAVAQEQEQGRVTDEIVVTAEKREASIQDVPIAISAFDESRLERLQLNDAQDLQLAIPNFQFSKQNFTGSNVAIRGVGTKVVATSGDAAVGIHINGAPVGNSPIFEGEFFDVQRVEVLRGPQGTLYGRNSSSGVLNVITQKAVPEEFSGRLEGTYGNYNTYKTNGYLNIPMGDTFAARVAGFYTKRDGFSEDVVSGNDVDGRDMYAVRGSLFAQLADNVDASLMVQYFKEDSNRSRIGKQLCTRDNRPWPFSQGCLNTGLGFDALNPSASLGGLGALIFPGFDPDGAGPIQPTLLTDAAGIANPGNNPDDLRQVALTFQPHHEVEDFFANFEFNWDFGPVTFTSLTSIASNQISSQVDYNQSFGGQALRPTVFNPTGPFTGPRTGTQSYLATFDDSSSNSETWTQEFRLTSDLDGWLNYTVGYILIDGEVTDSRYQVVSNSLEAINIGLGIPLSFEQSFYENFTGLYHLEASALFGEVYLTPTDDLKLTIGLRRTSDDKLVQDRQTLLQGVPRSSVPLSTRTASFDETTGRITLNYSSQLPFTDETNWYASYSKGYKGGGINPPFDPNLFVGVARTFDPEFVNAYEVGMKNVLGDGRMTANLAGFYYEYQGYQITRIVNRTSVNANLDATIKGLEAEFTWEPTNGLVFDLNLGYLNSEITDSIGGLVDPINVTNGNAGYTGVSDALRWTRTMAFNSSGVFLGTVGASGATFTSSTVPAGSTVRQVTVADIAGANGAGAQGAAVGIISTPSLATISTAARCIVPNAAITAIAGINPALMPWPAATASSACWKATICRTRRNGPCRSALSTPCRWVATGRRRRGPTTSTRPTASRGSSTPPTTSWTATRRSTRPCGSRTKMPASTPTSSSRTSPTTTWSPTST
;
A
#
# COMPACT_ATOMS: atom_id res chain seq x y z
N MET A 1 20.61 -45.60 -12.00
CA MET A 1 21.90 -46.11 -12.55
C MET A 1 22.36 -45.13 -13.61
N SER A 2 23.68 -44.86 -13.69
CA SER A 2 24.32 -43.88 -14.60
C SER A 2 23.87 -42.41 -14.38
N GLY A 3 24.72 -41.43 -14.09
CA GLY A 3 26.17 -41.46 -13.84
C GLY A 3 26.95 -40.44 -14.68
N LYS A 4 27.03 -39.19 -14.22
CA LYS A 4 27.92 -38.16 -14.80
C LYS A 4 28.54 -37.27 -13.71
N ASN A 5 29.84 -37.48 -13.51
CA ASN A 5 30.89 -36.57 -13.05
C ASN A 5 30.49 -35.38 -12.14
N ARG A 6 30.74 -35.51 -10.84
CA ARG A 6 31.12 -34.36 -9.98
C ARG A 6 32.64 -34.17 -10.09
N SER A 7 33.10 -33.03 -10.59
CA SER A 7 34.53 -32.65 -10.57
C SER A 7 34.86 -31.94 -9.26
N THR A 8 35.50 -32.63 -8.32
CA THR A 8 35.96 -32.05 -7.06
C THR A 8 37.12 -31.07 -7.32
N PHE A 9 36.87 -29.76 -7.23
CA PHE A 9 37.93 -28.77 -7.21
C PHE A 9 38.44 -28.59 -5.77
N ALA A 10 39.69 -29.00 -5.53
CA ALA A 10 40.29 -28.91 -4.20
C ALA A 10 40.84 -27.50 -3.93
N PHE A 11 40.28 -26.83 -2.92
CA PHE A 11 40.88 -25.63 -2.34
C PHE A 11 42.15 -26.00 -1.57
N PHE A 12 43.31 -25.47 -1.97
CA PHE A 12 44.49 -25.39 -1.10
C PHE A 12 45.41 -24.20 -1.45
N THR A 13 45.54 -23.29 -0.47
CA THR A 13 46.73 -22.45 -0.17
C THR A 13 47.58 -21.93 -1.34
N GLY A 14 47.48 -20.63 -1.67
CA GLY A 14 48.26 -20.04 -2.76
C GLY A 14 48.54 -18.52 -2.75
N VAL A 15 48.25 -17.76 -1.68
CA VAL A 15 48.55 -16.32 -1.61
C VAL A 15 49.24 -15.94 -0.30
N SER A 16 50.57 -15.92 -0.31
CA SER A 16 51.42 -15.33 0.75
C SER A 16 52.86 -15.18 0.25
N LEU A 17 53.15 -14.11 -0.51
CA LEU A 17 54.47 -13.44 -0.64
C LEU A 17 54.38 -12.26 -1.65
N ALA A 18 53.92 -11.08 -1.20
CA ALA A 18 53.89 -9.86 -2.04
C ALA A 18 53.86 -8.54 -1.22
N ALA A 19 54.36 -8.52 0.00
CA ALA A 19 54.29 -7.36 0.90
C ALA A 19 55.63 -7.09 1.61
N LEU A 20 56.56 -6.43 0.90
CA LEU A 20 57.82 -5.94 1.46
C LEU A 20 58.21 -4.60 0.82
N GLY A 21 58.31 -3.55 1.64
CA GLY A 21 59.36 -2.54 1.42
C GLY A 21 59.00 -1.19 0.79
N VAL A 22 58.01 -0.45 1.31
CA VAL A 22 58.18 1.00 1.52
C VAL A 22 57.70 1.37 2.92
N ALA A 23 58.62 1.55 3.86
CA ALA A 23 58.33 2.08 5.17
C ALA A 23 58.62 3.59 5.18
N ALA A 24 57.60 4.40 4.87
CA ALA A 24 57.65 5.82 5.17
C ALA A 24 57.54 6.03 6.68
N PRO A 25 58.21 7.03 7.28
CA PRO A 25 58.04 7.34 8.69
C PRO A 25 56.60 7.85 8.92
N ALA A 26 55.86 7.17 9.80
CA ALA A 26 54.56 7.65 10.23
C ALA A 26 54.75 8.97 11.01
N VAL A 27 54.42 10.09 10.37
CA VAL A 27 54.13 11.32 11.09
C VAL A 27 52.87 11.04 11.90
N ALA A 28 52.98 11.10 13.23
CA ALA A 28 51.82 11.00 14.10
C ALA A 28 50.97 12.27 13.94
N GLN A 29 50.05 12.26 12.98
CA GLN A 29 48.88 13.12 13.06
C GLN A 29 48.06 12.64 14.25
N GLU A 30 47.96 13.51 15.24
CA GLU A 30 47.01 13.42 16.33
C GLU A 30 45.61 13.53 15.71
N GLN A 31 45.02 12.38 15.37
CA GLN A 31 43.62 12.33 15.00
C GLN A 31 42.80 12.73 16.23
N GLU A 32 41.95 13.73 16.09
CA GLU A 32 40.72 13.78 16.86
C GLU A 32 39.90 12.57 16.41
N GLN A 33 40.03 11.47 17.17
CA GLN A 33 39.37 10.22 16.86
C GLN A 33 37.92 10.30 17.30
N GLY A 34 37.03 9.96 16.37
CA GLY A 34 35.59 10.16 16.51
C GLY A 34 35.03 9.61 17.82
N ARG A 35 34.12 10.37 18.41
CA ARG A 35 33.33 9.99 19.58
C ARG A 35 32.03 9.34 19.13
N VAL A 36 31.33 8.69 20.05
CA VAL A 36 29.91 8.31 19.81
C VAL A 36 29.04 9.57 19.65
N THR A 37 29.54 10.73 20.09
CA THR A 37 28.99 12.06 19.83
C THR A 37 29.71 12.85 18.73
N ASP A 38 30.28 12.18 17.72
CA ASP A 38 30.50 12.85 16.44
C ASP A 38 29.14 13.37 15.96
N GLU A 39 29.03 14.68 15.72
CA GLU A 39 27.73 15.35 15.70
C GLU A 39 26.91 14.94 14.47
N ILE A 40 25.99 13.97 14.66
CA ILE A 40 25.03 13.58 13.63
C ILE A 40 24.00 14.70 13.49
N VAL A 41 24.34 15.67 12.64
CA VAL A 41 23.45 16.73 12.19
C VAL A 41 22.28 16.11 11.43
N VAL A 42 21.06 16.43 11.86
CA VAL A 42 19.80 15.95 11.27
C VAL A 42 18.92 17.12 10.83
N THR A 43 18.13 16.95 9.77
CA THR A 43 17.21 17.97 9.24
C THR A 43 15.79 17.87 9.81
N ALA A 44 15.67 17.30 11.01
CA ALA A 44 14.40 16.89 11.62
C ALA A 44 13.40 18.00 11.94
N GLU A 45 13.84 19.26 12.09
CA GLU A 45 12.96 20.44 12.22
C GLU A 45 12.92 21.27 10.91
N LYS A 46 13.19 20.66 9.75
CA LYS A 46 13.47 21.35 8.46
C LYS A 46 14.59 22.41 8.58
N ARG A 47 15.43 22.23 9.60
CA ARG A 47 16.66 22.95 9.97
C ARG A 47 17.68 21.90 10.39
N GLU A 48 18.96 22.19 10.19
CA GLU A 48 20.06 21.37 10.70
C GLU A 48 20.26 21.59 12.22
N ALA A 49 20.42 20.51 12.96
CA ALA A 49 20.69 20.50 14.40
C ALA A 49 21.29 19.14 14.84
N SER A 50 22.01 19.10 15.96
CA SER A 50 22.46 17.86 16.60
C SER A 50 21.29 16.92 16.90
N ILE A 51 21.48 15.62 16.67
CA ILE A 51 20.53 14.57 17.07
C ILE A 51 20.21 14.60 18.58
N GLN A 52 21.09 15.16 19.43
CA GLN A 52 20.86 15.29 20.88
C GLN A 52 19.92 16.46 21.25
N ASP A 53 19.79 17.47 20.39
CA ASP A 53 19.00 18.69 20.66
C ASP A 53 17.57 18.61 20.14
N VAL A 54 17.33 17.80 19.10
CA VAL A 54 15.99 17.63 18.52
C VAL A 54 15.09 16.93 19.54
N PRO A 55 13.98 17.56 19.99
CA PRO A 55 13.21 17.06 21.13
C PRO A 55 12.17 15.99 20.73
N ILE A 56 12.66 14.87 20.18
CA ILE A 56 11.87 13.70 19.79
C ILE A 56 12.72 12.41 19.75
N ALA A 57 12.06 11.25 19.83
CA ALA A 57 12.64 9.97 19.43
C ALA A 57 12.96 9.92 17.93
N ILE A 58 14.23 10.13 17.58
CA ILE A 58 14.80 10.01 16.23
C ILE A 58 15.97 9.03 16.25
N SER A 59 16.05 8.17 15.25
CA SER A 59 17.26 7.37 14.95
C SER A 59 17.85 7.87 13.63
N ALA A 60 19.17 7.97 13.56
CA ALA A 60 19.87 8.34 12.33
C ALA A 60 21.09 7.44 12.08
N PHE A 61 21.42 7.28 10.80
CA PHE A 61 22.49 6.43 10.30
C PHE A 61 23.20 7.19 9.19
N ASP A 62 24.43 7.63 9.44
CA ASP A 62 25.33 8.20 8.45
C ASP A 62 25.92 7.10 7.54
N GLU A 63 26.63 7.49 6.48
CA GLU A 63 27.34 6.56 5.58
C GLU A 63 28.20 5.53 6.34
N SER A 64 28.92 5.95 7.39
CA SER A 64 29.80 5.05 8.14
C SER A 64 29.04 4.07 9.06
N ARG A 65 27.92 4.47 9.69
CA ARG A 65 27.10 3.57 10.51
C ARG A 65 26.28 2.60 9.65
N LEU A 66 25.80 3.03 8.48
CA LEU A 66 25.14 2.14 7.51
C LEU A 66 26.10 1.02 7.08
N GLU A 67 27.34 1.34 6.72
CA GLU A 67 28.34 0.35 6.32
C GLU A 67 28.77 -0.57 7.47
N ARG A 68 29.05 -0.01 8.67
CA ARG A 68 29.40 -0.81 9.86
C ARG A 68 28.30 -1.81 10.26
N LEU A 69 27.03 -1.41 10.17
CA LEU A 69 25.88 -2.25 10.50
C LEU A 69 25.39 -3.12 9.33
N GLN A 70 26.02 -3.00 8.14
CA GLN A 70 25.62 -3.71 6.90
C GLN A 70 24.14 -3.45 6.50
N LEU A 71 23.63 -2.25 6.76
CA LEU A 71 22.29 -1.82 6.38
C LEU A 71 22.30 -1.42 4.90
N ASN A 72 21.98 -2.38 4.02
CA ASN A 72 22.12 -2.23 2.58
C ASN A 72 20.86 -1.61 1.94
N ASP A 73 19.67 -1.83 2.50
CA ASP A 73 18.43 -1.24 2.00
C ASP A 73 17.48 -0.74 3.11
N ALA A 74 16.39 -0.08 2.70
CA ALA A 74 15.44 0.51 3.64
C ALA A 74 14.61 -0.51 4.44
N GLN A 75 14.65 -1.81 4.09
CA GLN A 75 14.05 -2.89 4.86
C GLN A 75 14.95 -3.31 6.03
N ASP A 76 16.28 -3.29 5.85
CA ASP A 76 17.26 -3.61 6.90
C ASP A 76 17.13 -2.70 8.14
N LEU A 77 16.59 -1.48 7.98
CA LEU A 77 16.33 -0.53 9.07
C LEU A 77 15.51 -1.14 10.22
N GLN A 78 14.66 -2.15 9.95
CA GLN A 78 13.90 -2.86 10.99
C GLN A 78 14.76 -3.70 11.95
N LEU A 79 16.03 -3.95 11.61
CA LEU A 79 17.02 -4.60 12.46
C LEU A 79 17.71 -3.61 13.42
N ALA A 80 17.69 -2.31 13.07
CA ALA A 80 18.46 -1.27 13.75
C ALA A 80 17.61 -0.18 14.43
N ILE A 81 16.27 -0.22 14.30
CA ILE A 81 15.35 0.78 14.88
C ILE A 81 14.26 0.07 15.71
N PRO A 82 14.05 0.42 16.99
CA PRO A 82 13.02 -0.21 17.81
C PRO A 82 11.62 0.15 17.29
N ASN A 83 10.72 -0.84 17.30
CA ASN A 83 9.33 -0.72 16.83
C ASN A 83 9.13 -0.25 15.36
N PHE A 84 10.17 -0.28 14.53
CA PHE A 84 10.06 -0.13 13.07
C PHE A 84 9.77 -1.49 12.42
N GLN A 85 8.89 -1.52 11.42
CA GLN A 85 8.54 -2.74 10.68
C GLN A 85 8.33 -2.42 9.20
N PHE A 86 8.87 -3.26 8.32
CA PHE A 86 8.58 -3.21 6.88
C PHE A 86 7.75 -4.43 6.45
N SER A 87 6.93 -4.26 5.41
CA SER A 87 6.13 -5.35 4.82
C SER A 87 5.72 -5.03 3.38
N LYS A 88 5.83 -5.99 2.46
CA LYS A 88 5.12 -5.95 1.17
C LYS A 88 3.65 -6.31 1.37
N GLN A 89 2.75 -5.75 0.56
CA GLN A 89 1.34 -6.13 0.53
C GLN A 89 1.03 -7.07 -0.64
N ASN A 90 -0.21 -7.55 -0.71
CA ASN A 90 -0.70 -8.35 -1.85
C ASN A 90 -0.86 -7.52 -3.15
N PHE A 91 -0.63 -6.21 -3.13
CA PHE A 91 -0.63 -5.29 -4.27
C PHE A 91 0.81 -4.82 -4.60
N THR A 92 0.97 -3.88 -5.55
CA THR A 92 2.24 -3.14 -5.77
C THR A 92 2.68 -2.28 -4.56
N GLY A 93 1.80 -2.06 -3.58
CA GLY A 93 2.09 -1.24 -2.41
C GLY A 93 2.95 -1.94 -1.34
N SER A 94 3.65 -1.11 -0.55
CA SER A 94 4.33 -1.55 0.67
C SER A 94 3.74 -0.85 1.91
N ASN A 95 3.99 -1.41 3.09
CA ASN A 95 3.55 -0.89 4.38
C ASN A 95 4.75 -0.79 5.33
N VAL A 96 5.19 0.45 5.54
CA VAL A 96 6.05 0.83 6.67
C VAL A 96 5.16 1.04 7.89
N ALA A 97 5.59 0.55 9.05
CA ALA A 97 4.95 0.85 10.32
C ALA A 97 5.98 1.29 11.37
N ILE A 98 5.62 2.31 12.16
CA ILE A 98 6.38 2.79 13.31
C ILE A 98 5.47 2.70 14.54
N ARG A 99 5.98 2.17 15.66
CA ARG A 99 5.21 1.98 16.90
C ARG A 99 3.91 1.19 16.66
N GLY A 100 3.98 0.21 15.75
CA GLY A 100 2.88 -0.64 15.32
C GLY A 100 1.87 0.01 14.35
N VAL A 101 1.98 1.32 14.09
CA VAL A 101 1.06 2.07 13.22
C VAL A 101 1.59 2.09 11.80
N GLY A 102 0.79 1.60 10.86
CA GLY A 102 1.05 1.66 9.42
C GLY A 102 -0.25 1.79 8.63
N THR A 103 -0.15 1.67 7.31
CA THR A 103 -1.26 1.79 6.37
C THR A 103 -2.13 0.53 6.37
N LYS A 104 -3.33 0.61 6.97
CA LYS A 104 -4.31 -0.50 7.04
C LYS A 104 -5.55 -0.29 6.15
N VAL A 105 -5.54 0.75 5.32
CA VAL A 105 -6.55 1.01 4.28
C VAL A 105 -6.21 0.30 2.97
N VAL A 106 -7.25 -0.09 2.23
CA VAL A 106 -7.18 -0.59 0.85
C VAL A 106 -8.02 0.35 -0.02
N ALA A 107 -7.38 1.42 -0.50
CA ALA A 107 -7.90 2.36 -1.49
C ALA A 107 -6.74 3.14 -2.12
N THR A 108 -6.78 3.41 -3.42
CA THR A 108 -5.77 4.20 -4.16
C THR A 108 -5.70 5.67 -3.67
N SER A 109 -6.76 6.14 -3.01
CA SER A 109 -6.85 7.46 -2.38
C SER A 109 -6.56 7.44 -0.86
N GLY A 110 -6.15 6.30 -0.31
CA GLY A 110 -5.73 6.16 1.08
C GLY A 110 -4.27 6.59 1.27
N ASP A 111 -4.01 7.37 2.32
CA ASP A 111 -2.69 7.91 2.60
C ASP A 111 -1.82 6.98 3.46
N ALA A 112 -0.50 7.12 3.31
CA ALA A 112 0.47 6.46 4.17
C ALA A 112 0.47 7.07 5.59
N ALA A 113 0.71 6.25 6.61
CA ALA A 113 0.87 6.72 7.99
C ALA A 113 2.29 7.23 8.29
N VAL A 114 3.30 6.74 7.56
CA VAL A 114 4.71 7.15 7.67
C VAL A 114 5.10 7.91 6.40
N GLY A 115 5.65 9.12 6.56
CA GLY A 115 5.98 9.99 5.44
C GLY A 115 7.38 9.70 4.90
N ILE A 116 7.48 9.22 3.65
CA ILE A 116 8.75 8.96 2.98
C ILE A 116 9.23 10.25 2.30
N HIS A 117 10.50 10.60 2.48
CA HIS A 117 11.12 11.81 1.95
C HIS A 117 12.52 11.53 1.38
N ILE A 118 12.90 12.24 0.32
CA ILE A 118 14.27 12.26 -0.21
C ILE A 118 14.71 13.72 -0.30
N ASN A 119 15.84 14.04 0.35
CA ASN A 119 16.32 15.41 0.56
C ASN A 119 15.21 16.34 1.10
N GLY A 120 14.44 15.86 2.08
CA GLY A 120 13.35 16.60 2.69
C GLY A 120 12.11 16.87 1.82
N ALA A 121 12.11 16.51 0.53
CA ALA A 121 10.95 16.56 -0.34
C ALA A 121 10.12 15.26 -0.19
N PRO A 122 8.78 15.33 -0.07
CA PRO A 122 7.95 14.14 0.09
C PRO A 122 7.93 13.33 -1.20
N VAL A 123 8.07 12.01 -1.08
CA VAL A 123 7.92 11.06 -2.19
C VAL A 123 6.74 10.13 -1.88
N GLY A 124 5.88 9.90 -2.87
CA GLY A 124 4.62 9.19 -2.71
C GLY A 124 4.78 7.67 -2.64
N ASN A 125 4.34 6.97 -3.68
CA ASN A 125 4.50 5.51 -3.81
C ASN A 125 5.93 5.13 -4.25
N SER A 126 6.95 5.71 -3.63
CA SER A 126 8.34 5.52 -4.04
C SER A 126 8.81 4.08 -3.79
N PRO A 127 9.46 3.42 -4.77
CA PRO A 127 10.12 2.13 -4.64
C PRO A 127 11.45 2.20 -3.86
N ILE A 128 11.56 3.07 -2.85
CA ILE A 128 12.75 3.19 -1.98
C ILE A 128 13.08 1.90 -1.21
N PHE A 129 12.11 0.98 -1.11
CA PHE A 129 12.26 -0.37 -0.54
C PHE A 129 12.51 -1.46 -1.61
N GLU A 130 12.79 -1.08 -2.86
CA GLU A 130 13.15 -1.97 -3.97
C GLU A 130 14.63 -1.86 -4.35
N GLY A 131 15.22 -0.67 -4.24
CA GLY A 131 16.65 -0.44 -4.42
C GLY A 131 17.47 -0.59 -3.14
N GLU A 132 18.79 -0.41 -3.26
CA GLU A 132 19.75 -0.36 -2.16
C GLU A 132 20.13 1.09 -1.85
N PHE A 133 20.67 1.36 -0.66
CA PHE A 133 21.28 2.64 -0.33
C PHE A 133 22.62 2.82 -1.07
N PHE A 134 22.76 3.95 -1.75
CA PHE A 134 24.00 4.34 -2.43
C PHE A 134 24.18 5.86 -2.36
N ASP A 135 25.42 6.30 -2.11
CA ASP A 135 25.82 7.71 -2.08
C ASP A 135 24.90 8.59 -1.20
N VAL A 136 24.56 8.05 -0.03
CA VAL A 136 23.72 8.71 0.99
C VAL A 136 24.62 9.37 2.04
N GLN A 137 24.32 10.60 2.40
CA GLN A 137 24.96 11.27 3.53
C GLN A 137 24.45 10.66 4.84
N ARG A 138 23.13 10.45 4.95
CA ARG A 138 22.46 9.83 6.09
C ARG A 138 21.03 9.38 5.78
N VAL A 139 20.51 8.50 6.62
CA VAL A 139 19.09 8.13 6.71
C VAL A 139 18.57 8.51 8.09
N GLU A 140 17.44 9.21 8.13
CA GLU A 140 16.78 9.71 9.34
C GLU A 140 15.41 9.04 9.51
N VAL A 141 15.09 8.60 10.74
CA VAL A 141 13.76 8.07 11.09
C VAL A 141 13.22 8.76 12.34
N LEU A 142 12.25 9.65 12.13
CA LEU A 142 11.53 10.36 13.19
C LEU A 142 10.31 9.51 13.59
N ARG A 143 10.16 9.20 14.88
CA ARG A 143 9.05 8.38 15.39
C ARG A 143 8.03 9.26 16.10
N GLY A 144 6.75 9.02 15.85
CA GLY A 144 5.67 9.88 16.32
C GLY A 144 5.27 10.98 15.32
N PRO A 145 4.12 11.63 15.52
CA PRO A 145 3.46 12.38 14.44
C PRO A 145 4.22 13.63 14.02
N GLN A 146 4.64 13.70 12.74
CA GLN A 146 5.32 14.87 12.15
C GLN A 146 4.38 15.77 11.33
N GLY A 147 3.12 15.81 11.73
CA GLY A 147 2.02 16.45 10.99
C GLY A 147 2.16 17.96 10.77
N THR A 148 3.08 18.66 11.46
CA THR A 148 3.30 20.11 11.27
C THR A 148 4.23 20.41 10.10
N LEU A 149 5.44 19.84 10.08
CA LEU A 149 6.46 20.14 9.06
C LEU A 149 6.32 19.22 7.83
N TYR A 150 6.29 17.91 8.05
CA TYR A 150 6.24 16.89 6.98
C TYR A 150 4.80 16.54 6.58
N GLY A 151 3.81 16.89 7.41
CA GLY A 151 2.42 17.03 7.00
C GLY A 151 1.58 15.73 6.98
N ARG A 152 0.57 15.75 6.11
CA ARG A 152 -0.61 14.87 6.10
C ARG A 152 -0.39 13.35 5.98
N ASN A 153 0.80 12.90 5.57
CA ASN A 153 1.12 11.47 5.45
C ASN A 153 2.11 11.01 6.53
N SER A 154 2.19 11.73 7.65
CA SER A 154 3.17 11.52 8.74
C SER A 154 2.51 11.39 10.12
N SER A 155 1.38 10.68 10.22
CA SER A 155 0.67 10.46 11.50
C SER A 155 1.41 9.49 12.45
N SER A 156 2.32 8.66 11.93
CA SER A 156 3.11 7.68 12.70
C SER A 156 4.60 8.02 12.80
N GLY A 157 5.14 8.74 11.81
CA GLY A 157 6.55 9.10 11.73
C GLY A 157 6.98 9.54 10.33
N VAL A 158 8.28 9.70 10.13
CA VAL A 158 8.92 10.06 8.86
C VAL A 158 10.16 9.20 8.64
N LEU A 159 10.37 8.76 7.40
CA LEU A 159 11.64 8.23 6.89
C LEU A 159 12.18 9.26 5.88
N ASN A 160 13.36 9.81 6.12
CA ASN A 160 13.98 10.84 5.27
C ASN A 160 15.39 10.41 4.88
N VAL A 161 15.65 10.27 3.57
CA VAL A 161 16.96 9.88 3.04
C VAL A 161 17.65 11.12 2.47
N ILE A 162 18.84 11.44 2.96
CA ILE A 162 19.65 12.57 2.49
C ILE A 162 20.78 12.02 1.61
N THR A 163 20.80 12.42 0.34
CA THR A 163 21.85 12.07 -0.62
C THR A 163 23.06 12.98 -0.47
N GLN A 164 24.27 12.48 -0.73
CA GLN A 164 25.45 13.35 -0.79
C GLN A 164 25.27 14.46 -1.86
N LYS A 165 25.50 15.73 -1.47
CA LYS A 165 25.57 16.86 -2.42
C LYS A 165 26.90 16.82 -3.19
N ALA A 166 26.99 17.55 -4.29
CA ALA A 166 28.26 17.71 -5.03
C ALA A 166 29.12 18.79 -4.34
N VAL A 167 30.42 18.55 -4.20
CA VAL A 167 31.33 19.35 -3.36
C VAL A 167 32.35 20.10 -4.24
N PRO A 168 32.43 21.44 -4.24
CA PRO A 168 33.34 22.19 -5.11
C PRO A 168 34.79 22.25 -4.62
N GLU A 169 35.07 21.91 -3.35
CA GLU A 169 36.41 22.00 -2.76
C GLU A 169 37.31 20.79 -3.08
N GLU A 170 36.73 19.61 -3.37
CA GLU A 170 37.50 18.36 -3.51
C GLU A 170 37.12 17.50 -4.73
N PHE A 171 38.16 16.96 -5.39
CA PHE A 171 38.00 15.82 -6.31
C PHE A 171 38.12 14.52 -5.51
N SER A 172 37.02 13.80 -5.38
CA SER A 172 36.97 12.54 -4.61
C SER A 172 36.15 11.49 -5.35
N GLY A 173 36.33 10.22 -5.00
CA GLY A 173 35.62 9.13 -5.63
C GLY A 173 35.83 7.80 -4.92
N ARG A 174 34.82 6.94 -4.98
CA ARG A 174 34.80 5.60 -4.39
C ARG A 174 34.32 4.59 -5.43
N LEU A 175 34.95 3.42 -5.48
CA LEU A 175 34.47 2.27 -6.24
C LEU A 175 34.65 1.02 -5.40
N GLU A 176 33.54 0.36 -5.12
CA GLU A 176 33.46 -0.93 -4.42
C GLU A 176 33.04 -2.01 -5.41
N GLY A 177 33.62 -3.21 -5.28
CA GLY A 177 33.23 -4.40 -6.02
C GLY A 177 33.15 -5.60 -5.08
N THR A 178 31.95 -6.14 -4.92
CA THR A 178 31.59 -7.17 -3.95
C THR A 178 31.14 -8.44 -4.67
N TYR A 179 31.75 -9.58 -4.34
CA TYR A 179 31.41 -10.90 -4.88
C TYR A 179 31.04 -11.87 -3.76
N GLY A 180 29.92 -12.60 -3.90
CA GLY A 180 29.32 -13.33 -2.79
C GLY A 180 28.63 -14.65 -3.15
N ASN A 181 27.79 -15.14 -2.23
CA ASN A 181 26.92 -16.30 -2.43
C ASN A 181 25.89 -16.04 -3.54
N TYR A 182 25.29 -17.11 -4.11
CA TYR A 182 24.33 -17.01 -5.23
C TYR A 182 24.89 -16.19 -6.42
N ASN A 183 26.20 -16.33 -6.67
CA ASN A 183 26.99 -15.55 -7.62
C ASN A 183 26.75 -14.03 -7.55
N THR A 184 26.45 -13.49 -6.35
CA THR A 184 26.24 -12.05 -6.14
C THR A 184 27.42 -11.27 -6.72
N TYR A 185 27.13 -10.34 -7.61
CA TYR A 185 28.03 -9.32 -8.11
C TYR A 185 27.39 -7.95 -7.86
N LYS A 186 27.93 -7.22 -6.89
CA LYS A 186 27.53 -5.85 -6.57
C LYS A 186 28.69 -4.92 -6.87
N THR A 187 28.43 -3.82 -7.56
CA THR A 187 29.34 -2.67 -7.64
C THR A 187 28.62 -1.42 -7.21
N ASN A 188 29.27 -0.61 -6.38
CA ASN A 188 28.74 0.66 -5.87
C ASN A 188 29.84 1.72 -5.97
N GLY A 189 29.51 2.98 -6.25
CA GLY A 189 30.51 4.02 -6.30
C GLY A 189 30.00 5.41 -6.63
N TYR A 190 30.89 6.38 -6.47
CA TYR A 190 30.68 7.77 -6.84
C TYR A 190 31.97 8.40 -7.39
N LEU A 191 31.80 9.49 -8.13
CA LEU A 191 32.86 10.40 -8.57
C LEU A 191 32.37 11.84 -8.41
N ASN A 192 33.08 12.62 -7.58
CA ASN A 192 32.87 14.05 -7.36
C ASN A 192 33.91 14.85 -8.16
N ILE A 193 33.45 15.78 -8.98
CA ILE A 193 34.23 16.57 -9.93
C ILE A 193 34.00 18.06 -9.63
N PRO A 194 34.94 18.74 -8.95
CA PRO A 194 34.91 20.18 -8.82
C PRO A 194 35.29 20.83 -10.16
N MET A 195 34.70 21.99 -10.45
CA MET A 195 34.80 22.70 -11.73
C MET A 195 35.14 24.16 -11.50
N GLY A 196 36.18 24.39 -10.70
CA GLY A 196 36.48 25.66 -10.07
C GLY A 196 35.77 25.77 -8.71
N ASP A 197 36.11 26.82 -7.98
CA ASP A 197 35.87 26.95 -6.53
C ASP A 197 34.38 27.10 -6.13
N THR A 198 33.46 27.15 -7.10
CA THR A 198 32.03 27.43 -6.89
C THR A 198 31.07 26.48 -7.61
N PHE A 199 31.56 25.49 -8.35
CA PHE A 199 30.69 24.57 -9.12
C PHE A 199 31.18 23.13 -9.03
N ALA A 200 30.26 22.18 -8.83
CA ALA A 200 30.58 20.77 -8.71
C ALA A 200 29.55 19.88 -9.41
N ALA A 201 30.01 18.73 -9.90
CA ALA A 201 29.17 17.63 -10.34
C ALA A 201 29.57 16.34 -9.61
N ARG A 202 28.58 15.58 -9.17
CA ARG A 202 28.75 14.25 -8.59
C ARG A 202 27.96 13.26 -9.42
N VAL A 203 28.58 12.14 -9.79
CA VAL A 203 27.89 11.02 -10.43
C VAL A 203 28.09 9.79 -9.56
N ALA A 204 26.99 9.16 -9.16
CA ALA A 204 26.99 7.99 -8.32
C ALA A 204 26.05 6.91 -8.87
N GLY A 205 26.23 5.67 -8.43
CA GLY A 205 25.35 4.59 -8.82
C GLY A 205 25.78 3.23 -8.28
N PHE A 206 24.86 2.27 -8.40
CA PHE A 206 25.14 0.87 -8.11
C PHE A 206 24.59 -0.03 -9.20
N TYR A 207 25.14 -1.25 -9.27
CA TYR A 207 24.59 -2.38 -10.00
C TYR A 207 24.67 -3.61 -9.10
N THR A 208 23.56 -4.30 -8.89
CA THR A 208 23.49 -5.57 -8.17
C THR A 208 22.88 -6.63 -9.06
N LYS A 209 23.67 -7.68 -9.33
CA LYS A 209 23.23 -8.93 -9.93
C LYS A 209 23.36 -10.07 -8.94
N ARG A 210 22.35 -10.92 -8.81
CA ARG A 210 22.39 -12.13 -7.98
C ARG A 210 21.46 -13.19 -8.55
N ASP A 211 21.92 -14.45 -8.56
CA ASP A 211 21.08 -15.59 -8.88
C ASP A 211 19.99 -15.79 -7.81
N GLY A 212 19.02 -16.66 -8.10
CA GLY A 212 17.98 -16.98 -7.13
C GLY A 212 18.53 -17.65 -5.87
N PHE A 213 17.84 -17.45 -4.75
CA PHE A 213 18.15 -18.11 -3.47
C PHE A 213 17.09 -19.12 -3.02
N SER A 214 15.98 -19.18 -3.75
CA SER A 214 14.84 -20.07 -3.51
C SER A 214 14.73 -21.03 -4.70
N GLU A 215 14.73 -22.34 -4.45
CA GLU A 215 14.57 -23.35 -5.50
C GLU A 215 13.06 -23.53 -5.79
N ASP A 216 12.63 -23.39 -7.05
CA ASP A 216 11.33 -23.91 -7.47
C ASP A 216 11.44 -25.42 -7.75
N VAL A 217 10.86 -26.23 -6.86
CA VAL A 217 10.92 -27.70 -6.94
C VAL A 217 10.12 -28.29 -8.11
N VAL A 218 9.39 -27.47 -8.86
CA VAL A 218 8.58 -27.89 -10.03
C VAL A 218 9.40 -27.80 -11.31
N SER A 219 10.03 -26.65 -11.57
CA SER A 219 10.83 -26.41 -12.77
C SER A 219 12.33 -26.67 -12.59
N GLY A 220 12.82 -26.70 -11.33
CA GLY A 220 14.23 -26.84 -11.00
C GLY A 220 15.07 -25.58 -11.29
N ASN A 221 14.43 -24.41 -11.33
CA ASN A 221 15.09 -23.11 -11.50
C ASN A 221 15.11 -22.34 -10.18
N ASP A 222 16.15 -21.53 -9.97
CA ASP A 222 16.21 -20.63 -8.84
C ASP A 222 15.39 -19.34 -9.08
N VAL A 223 14.71 -18.87 -8.04
CA VAL A 223 13.94 -17.61 -7.98
C VAL A 223 14.39 -16.75 -6.80
N ASP A 224 13.90 -15.51 -6.71
CA ASP A 224 14.39 -14.48 -5.78
C ASP A 224 15.81 -13.98 -6.10
N GLY A 225 16.16 -13.99 -7.39
CA GLY A 225 17.32 -13.28 -7.93
C GLY A 225 17.09 -11.77 -7.95
N ARG A 226 18.14 -11.01 -8.24
CA ARG A 226 18.08 -9.54 -8.43
C ARG A 226 18.91 -9.18 -9.65
N ASP A 227 18.41 -8.27 -10.47
CA ASP A 227 19.16 -7.62 -11.54
C ASP A 227 18.67 -6.17 -11.58
N MET A 228 19.46 -5.26 -11.02
CA MET A 228 19.02 -3.89 -10.77
C MET A 228 20.18 -2.90 -10.74
N TYR A 229 19.92 -1.68 -11.17
CA TYR A 229 20.86 -0.57 -11.10
C TYR A 229 20.18 0.73 -10.71
N ALA A 230 20.95 1.65 -10.14
CA ALA A 230 20.61 3.06 -10.07
C ALA A 230 21.76 3.93 -10.52
N VAL A 231 21.44 5.09 -11.10
CA VAL A 231 22.39 6.16 -11.40
C VAL A 231 21.81 7.47 -10.89
N ARG A 232 22.62 8.25 -10.20
CA ARG A 232 22.32 9.59 -9.70
C ARG A 232 23.35 10.59 -10.23
N GLY A 233 22.87 11.66 -10.84
CA GLY A 233 23.68 12.84 -11.15
C GLY A 233 23.25 14.00 -10.27
N SER A 234 24.20 14.58 -9.53
CA SER A 234 23.99 15.78 -8.72
C SER A 234 24.87 16.93 -9.24
N LEU A 235 24.34 18.14 -9.27
CA LEU A 235 25.06 19.38 -9.51
C LEU A 235 24.91 20.29 -8.29
N PHE A 236 25.96 21.04 -7.95
CA PHE A 236 25.94 22.09 -6.93
C PHE A 236 26.61 23.35 -7.49
N ALA A 237 26.04 24.52 -7.21
CA ALA A 237 26.54 25.81 -7.64
C ALA A 237 26.41 26.86 -6.52
N GLN A 238 27.54 27.39 -6.05
CA GLN A 238 27.59 28.63 -5.27
C GLN A 238 27.48 29.80 -6.25
N LEU A 239 26.29 30.40 -6.36
CA LEU A 239 25.99 31.47 -7.32
C LEU A 239 26.44 32.85 -6.81
N ALA A 240 26.50 33.01 -5.50
CA ALA A 240 27.12 34.12 -4.76
C ALA A 240 27.44 33.65 -3.34
N ASP A 241 28.20 34.44 -2.57
CA ASP A 241 28.59 34.13 -1.18
C ASP A 241 27.39 33.77 -0.27
N ASN A 242 26.18 34.23 -0.61
CA ASN A 242 24.92 34.01 0.10
C ASN A 242 23.81 33.35 -0.76
N VAL A 243 24.15 32.73 -1.90
CA VAL A 243 23.19 32.07 -2.79
C VAL A 243 23.76 30.76 -3.32
N ASP A 244 23.11 29.65 -3.01
CA ASP A 244 23.44 28.32 -3.55
C ASP A 244 22.26 27.68 -4.29
N ALA A 245 22.58 26.75 -5.18
CA ALA A 245 21.61 25.92 -5.84
C ALA A 245 22.16 24.50 -6.03
N SER A 246 21.31 23.49 -5.84
CA SER A 246 21.62 22.10 -6.18
C SER A 246 20.50 21.46 -7.00
N LEU A 247 20.90 20.58 -7.92
CA LEU A 247 20.01 19.77 -8.74
C LEU A 247 20.45 18.32 -8.62
N MET A 248 19.56 17.43 -8.19
CA MET A 248 19.79 15.98 -8.17
C MET A 248 18.78 15.30 -9.08
N VAL A 249 19.26 14.38 -9.92
CA VAL A 249 18.43 13.54 -10.80
C VAL A 249 18.88 12.10 -10.66
N GLN A 250 17.94 11.22 -10.33
CA GLN A 250 18.12 9.79 -10.13
C GLN A 250 17.22 9.00 -11.08
N TYR A 251 17.76 7.89 -11.60
CA TYR A 251 16.99 6.83 -12.23
C TYR A 251 17.39 5.47 -11.63
N PHE A 252 16.41 4.63 -11.30
CA PHE A 252 16.59 3.25 -10.86
C PHE A 252 15.74 2.31 -11.71
N LYS A 253 16.29 1.13 -12.03
CA LYS A 253 15.55 0.03 -12.63
C LYS A 253 15.89 -1.31 -11.98
N GLU A 254 14.87 -2.13 -11.75
CA GLU A 254 14.96 -3.56 -11.47
C GLU A 254 14.18 -4.34 -12.54
N ASP A 255 14.73 -5.47 -13.00
CA ASP A 255 14.08 -6.44 -13.88
C ASP A 255 14.52 -7.83 -13.42
N SER A 256 13.64 -8.55 -12.71
CA SER A 256 14.07 -9.72 -11.92
C SER A 256 13.00 -10.80 -11.76
N ASN A 257 13.46 -12.01 -11.44
CA ASN A 257 12.61 -13.19 -11.24
C ASN A 257 12.16 -13.40 -9.78
N ARG A 258 12.19 -12.34 -8.98
CA ARG A 258 11.85 -12.41 -7.54
C ARG A 258 10.35 -12.44 -7.30
N SER A 259 9.93 -13.14 -6.26
CA SER A 259 8.54 -13.06 -5.80
C SER A 259 8.27 -11.73 -5.09
N ARG A 260 7.15 -11.09 -5.42
CA ARG A 260 6.64 -9.89 -4.73
C ARG A 260 6.12 -10.20 -3.32
N ILE A 261 5.81 -11.46 -3.05
CA ILE A 261 5.24 -11.97 -1.79
C ILE A 261 6.05 -13.17 -1.30
N GLY A 262 6.29 -13.25 0.01
CA GLY A 262 6.98 -14.40 0.62
C GLY A 262 6.08 -15.62 0.81
N LYS A 263 6.69 -16.80 0.91
CA LYS A 263 6.04 -18.11 1.02
C LYS A 263 4.96 -18.14 2.11
N GLN A 264 3.74 -18.54 1.76
CA GLN A 264 2.63 -18.61 2.71
C GLN A 264 2.77 -19.84 3.62
N LEU A 265 2.83 -19.58 4.94
CA LEU A 265 2.85 -20.60 5.98
C LEU A 265 1.44 -20.79 6.56
N CYS A 266 1.06 -22.04 6.77
CA CYS A 266 -0.27 -22.44 7.22
C CYS A 266 -0.18 -23.70 8.09
N THR A 267 -0.72 -23.65 9.30
CA THR A 267 -1.14 -24.85 10.03
C THR A 267 -2.61 -25.09 9.70
N ARG A 268 -2.96 -26.21 9.06
CA ARG A 268 -4.31 -26.43 8.52
C ARG A 268 -5.35 -26.51 9.63
N ASP A 269 -6.39 -25.69 9.52
CA ASP A 269 -7.52 -25.76 10.43
C ASP A 269 -8.47 -26.91 10.05
N ASN A 270 -8.29 -28.05 10.70
CA ASN A 270 -9.08 -29.27 10.48
C ASN A 270 -10.50 -29.22 11.10
N ARG A 271 -10.97 -28.08 11.61
CA ARG A 271 -12.41 -27.89 11.87
C ARG A 271 -13.19 -27.90 10.54
N PRO A 272 -14.44 -28.40 10.48
CA PRO A 272 -15.28 -28.33 9.29
C PRO A 272 -15.85 -26.92 9.08
N TRP A 273 -16.14 -26.53 7.84
CA TRP A 273 -16.89 -25.30 7.54
C TRP A 273 -18.24 -25.23 8.29
N PRO A 274 -18.69 -24.05 8.78
CA PRO A 274 -18.03 -22.73 8.73
C PRO A 274 -16.96 -22.45 9.80
N PHE A 275 -16.51 -23.44 10.58
CA PHE A 275 -15.53 -23.24 11.67
C PHE A 275 -14.09 -23.31 11.23
N SER A 276 -13.83 -23.75 10.00
CA SER A 276 -12.50 -23.69 9.41
C SER A 276 -12.11 -22.25 9.07
N GLN A 277 -11.00 -21.80 9.63
CA GLN A 277 -10.29 -20.59 9.25
C GLN A 277 -9.38 -20.80 8.03
N GLY A 278 -9.34 -22.03 7.47
CA GLY A 278 -8.37 -22.44 6.45
C GLY A 278 -7.01 -22.76 7.09
N CYS A 279 -6.42 -21.75 7.72
CA CYS A 279 -5.20 -21.81 8.52
C CYS A 279 -5.49 -21.34 9.96
N LEU A 280 -4.87 -21.97 10.95
CA LEU A 280 -4.96 -21.56 12.34
C LEU A 280 -4.09 -20.32 12.59
N ASN A 281 -4.64 -19.31 13.27
CA ASN A 281 -3.91 -18.10 13.65
C ASN A 281 -2.91 -18.31 14.81
N THR A 282 -2.78 -19.54 15.33
CA THR A 282 -1.91 -19.92 16.46
C THR A 282 -0.70 -20.75 16.03
N GLY A 283 -0.45 -20.93 14.73
CA GLY A 283 0.62 -21.79 14.23
C GLY A 283 1.13 -21.37 12.85
N LEU A 284 2.42 -21.60 12.63
CA LEU A 284 3.07 -21.56 11.32
C LEU A 284 3.40 -23.00 10.92
N GLY A 285 3.19 -23.35 9.66
CA GLY A 285 3.42 -24.69 9.14
C GLY A 285 3.42 -24.72 7.62
N PHE A 286 3.53 -25.92 7.06
CA PHE A 286 3.58 -26.16 5.61
C PHE A 286 2.36 -26.95 5.11
N ASP A 287 1.29 -27.00 5.91
CA ASP A 287 0.04 -27.62 5.44
C ASP A 287 -0.57 -26.78 4.31
N ALA A 288 -1.32 -27.42 3.42
CA ALA A 288 -2.21 -26.69 2.51
C ALA A 288 -3.54 -26.35 3.25
N LEU A 289 -4.00 -25.11 3.11
CA LEU A 289 -5.15 -24.58 3.86
C LEU A 289 -6.42 -25.41 3.64
N ASN A 290 -7.28 -25.50 4.66
CA ASN A 290 -8.49 -26.32 4.56
C ASN A 290 -9.43 -25.78 3.46
N PRO A 291 -9.70 -26.55 2.39
CA PRO A 291 -10.46 -26.08 1.23
C PRO A 291 -11.90 -25.72 1.56
N SER A 292 -12.47 -26.23 2.65
CA SER A 292 -13.81 -25.88 3.10
C SER A 292 -13.92 -24.40 3.54
N ALA A 293 -12.82 -23.75 3.93
CA ALA A 293 -12.78 -22.31 4.21
C ALA A 293 -12.70 -21.43 2.94
N SER A 294 -12.52 -22.04 1.76
CA SER A 294 -12.32 -21.34 0.49
C SER A 294 -13.61 -21.19 -0.34
N LEU A 295 -13.48 -20.73 -1.59
CA LEU A 295 -14.56 -20.74 -2.57
C LEU A 295 -15.17 -22.15 -2.77
N GLY A 296 -14.40 -23.22 -2.55
CA GLY A 296 -14.90 -24.60 -2.54
C GLY A 296 -16.00 -24.84 -1.49
N GLY A 297 -15.90 -24.21 -0.32
CA GLY A 297 -16.95 -24.25 0.71
C GLY A 297 -18.27 -23.60 0.27
N LEU A 298 -18.22 -22.57 -0.59
CA LEU A 298 -19.42 -21.99 -1.20
C LEU A 298 -20.03 -22.93 -2.25
N GLY A 299 -19.21 -23.73 -2.93
CA GLY A 299 -19.68 -24.80 -3.83
C GLY A 299 -20.59 -25.81 -3.12
N ALA A 300 -20.24 -26.16 -1.87
CA ALA A 300 -21.02 -27.08 -1.02
C ALA A 300 -22.45 -26.61 -0.73
N LEU A 301 -22.68 -25.28 -0.72
CA LEU A 301 -23.99 -24.68 -0.46
C LEU A 301 -24.90 -24.64 -1.69
N ILE A 302 -24.31 -24.60 -2.90
CA ILE A 302 -25.05 -24.46 -4.15
C ILE A 302 -25.39 -25.84 -4.74
N PHE A 303 -24.58 -26.86 -4.46
CA PHE A 303 -24.73 -28.22 -5.00
C PHE A 303 -24.81 -29.29 -3.90
N PRO A 304 -26.04 -29.63 -3.42
CA PRO A 304 -26.24 -30.63 -2.38
C PRO A 304 -25.68 -32.01 -2.80
N GLY A 305 -24.74 -32.53 -2.00
CA GLY A 305 -24.00 -33.76 -2.28
C GLY A 305 -22.50 -33.56 -2.54
N PHE A 306 -22.05 -32.31 -2.69
CA PHE A 306 -20.64 -31.96 -2.77
C PHE A 306 -19.89 -32.23 -1.44
N ASP A 307 -18.70 -32.80 -1.54
CA ASP A 307 -17.78 -33.06 -0.42
C ASP A 307 -16.53 -32.14 -0.56
N PRO A 308 -16.36 -31.12 0.30
CA PRO A 308 -15.21 -30.21 0.22
C PRO A 308 -13.88 -30.87 0.62
N ASP A 309 -13.91 -31.99 1.35
CA ASP A 309 -12.71 -32.69 1.83
C ASP A 309 -12.29 -33.86 0.92
N GLY A 310 -13.07 -34.16 -0.12
CA GLY A 310 -12.69 -35.09 -1.19
C GLY A 310 -12.62 -36.58 -0.79
N ALA A 311 -13.26 -36.97 0.31
CA ALA A 311 -13.28 -38.35 0.82
C ALA A 311 -14.39 -39.20 0.17
N GLY A 312 -15.44 -38.58 -0.37
CA GLY A 312 -16.57 -39.24 -1.02
C GLY A 312 -16.27 -39.72 -2.46
N PRO A 313 -16.67 -40.94 -2.84
CA PRO A 313 -16.66 -41.36 -4.24
C PRO A 313 -17.82 -40.71 -5.01
N ILE A 314 -17.56 -40.35 -6.28
CA ILE A 314 -18.52 -39.86 -7.30
C ILE A 314 -19.01 -38.40 -7.13
N GLN A 315 -18.29 -37.45 -7.74
CA GLN A 315 -18.81 -36.48 -8.73
C GLN A 315 -17.66 -35.58 -9.23
N PRO A 316 -17.24 -35.63 -10.52
CA PRO A 316 -16.21 -34.75 -11.06
C PRO A 316 -16.81 -33.37 -11.36
N THR A 317 -16.54 -32.36 -10.52
CA THR A 317 -17.16 -31.03 -10.66
C THR A 317 -16.14 -29.90 -10.75
N LEU A 318 -16.53 -28.84 -11.46
CA LEU A 318 -15.89 -27.52 -11.46
C LEU A 318 -15.47 -27.02 -10.06
N LEU A 319 -16.21 -27.43 -9.02
CA LEU A 319 -16.06 -26.92 -7.66
C LEU A 319 -15.03 -27.71 -6.84
N THR A 320 -14.74 -28.97 -7.20
CA THR A 320 -13.60 -29.70 -6.62
C THR A 320 -12.29 -29.17 -7.18
N ASP A 321 -12.29 -28.75 -8.46
CA ASP A 321 -11.16 -28.04 -9.05
C ASP A 321 -11.02 -26.63 -8.44
N ALA A 322 -12.14 -25.94 -8.16
CA ALA A 322 -12.13 -24.65 -7.46
C ALA A 322 -11.68 -24.73 -5.99
N ALA A 323 -11.86 -25.87 -5.31
CA ALA A 323 -11.28 -26.10 -3.98
C ALA A 323 -9.73 -26.12 -4.04
N GLY A 324 -9.16 -26.60 -5.15
CA GLY A 324 -7.72 -26.60 -5.41
C GLY A 324 -7.13 -25.23 -5.77
N ILE A 325 -7.94 -24.18 -5.95
CA ILE A 325 -7.46 -22.78 -5.96
C ILE A 325 -6.78 -22.46 -4.63
N ALA A 326 -7.32 -23.00 -3.54
CA ALA A 326 -6.88 -22.71 -2.18
C ALA A 326 -6.01 -23.84 -1.61
N ASN A 327 -6.25 -25.10 -1.99
CA ASN A 327 -5.45 -26.24 -1.56
C ASN A 327 -4.62 -26.84 -2.74
N PRO A 328 -3.48 -26.23 -3.09
CA PRO A 328 -2.57 -26.74 -4.13
C PRO A 328 -1.73 -27.95 -3.70
N GLY A 329 -1.76 -28.38 -2.43
CA GLY A 329 -1.23 -29.66 -1.98
C GLY A 329 0.29 -29.86 -1.95
N ASN A 330 1.09 -29.05 -2.66
CA ASN A 330 2.56 -29.12 -2.64
C ASN A 330 3.19 -27.82 -2.10
N ASN A 331 3.25 -27.68 -0.77
CA ASN A 331 3.97 -26.62 -0.09
C ASN A 331 5.19 -27.27 0.60
N PRO A 332 6.44 -27.10 0.08
CA PRO A 332 7.62 -27.78 0.63
C PRO A 332 7.87 -27.43 2.10
N ASP A 333 8.58 -28.27 2.86
CA ASP A 333 8.88 -28.02 4.28
C ASP A 333 10.18 -27.21 4.54
N ASP A 334 10.95 -26.89 3.49
CA ASP A 334 12.03 -25.91 3.54
C ASP A 334 11.52 -24.50 3.19
N LEU A 335 11.96 -23.46 3.91
CA LEU A 335 11.68 -22.06 3.60
C LEU A 335 12.40 -21.56 2.34
N ARG A 336 13.45 -22.27 1.89
CA ARG A 336 14.20 -22.02 0.65
C ARG A 336 13.67 -22.78 -0.57
N GLN A 337 12.58 -23.53 -0.42
CA GLN A 337 11.92 -24.22 -1.52
C GLN A 337 10.50 -23.70 -1.73
N VAL A 338 10.19 -23.30 -2.94
CA VAL A 338 8.83 -22.96 -3.41
C VAL A 338 8.39 -23.97 -4.45
N ALA A 339 7.11 -23.99 -4.78
CA ALA A 339 6.59 -24.80 -5.87
C ALA A 339 5.72 -23.90 -6.73
N LEU A 340 6.19 -23.46 -7.88
CA LEU A 340 5.54 -22.39 -8.64
C LEU A 340 4.95 -22.91 -9.95
N THR A 341 3.82 -22.33 -10.35
CA THR A 341 3.20 -22.60 -11.65
C THR A 341 4.03 -22.06 -12.82
N PHE A 342 4.77 -20.97 -12.59
CA PHE A 342 5.63 -20.28 -13.53
C PHE A 342 6.65 -19.43 -12.75
N GLN A 343 7.75 -19.02 -13.40
CA GLN A 343 8.76 -18.17 -12.77
C GLN A 343 8.19 -16.75 -12.55
N PRO A 344 8.34 -16.15 -11.35
CA PRO A 344 7.84 -14.80 -11.08
C PRO A 344 8.47 -13.73 -11.98
N HIS A 345 7.78 -12.61 -12.13
CA HIS A 345 8.29 -11.41 -12.79
C HIS A 345 8.14 -10.21 -11.87
N HIS A 346 9.18 -9.38 -11.78
CA HIS A 346 9.19 -8.15 -10.99
C HIS A 346 10.05 -7.09 -11.68
N GLU A 347 9.38 -6.12 -12.29
CA GLU A 347 9.96 -4.96 -12.95
C GLU A 347 9.58 -3.68 -12.20
N VAL A 348 10.56 -2.81 -11.98
CA VAL A 348 10.38 -1.49 -11.38
C VAL A 348 11.21 -0.48 -12.17
N GLU A 349 10.62 0.67 -12.48
CA GLU A 349 11.35 1.86 -12.91
C GLU A 349 11.00 3.04 -11.99
N ASP A 350 12.00 3.81 -11.59
CA ASP A 350 11.87 4.99 -10.73
C ASP A 350 12.70 6.13 -11.32
N PHE A 351 12.08 7.29 -11.43
CA PHE A 351 12.72 8.55 -11.79
C PHE A 351 12.41 9.57 -10.71
N PHE A 352 13.44 10.19 -10.15
CA PHE A 352 13.31 11.25 -9.17
C PHE A 352 14.23 12.43 -9.53
N ALA A 353 13.67 13.63 -9.57
CA ALA A 353 14.41 14.87 -9.70
C ALA A 353 14.07 15.81 -8.55
N ASN A 354 15.09 16.47 -7.98
CA ASN A 354 14.97 17.42 -6.89
C ASN A 354 15.85 18.64 -7.21
N PHE A 355 15.27 19.84 -7.12
CA PHE A 355 15.98 21.10 -7.25
C PHE A 355 15.78 21.93 -5.98
N GLU A 356 16.88 22.28 -5.34
CA GLU A 356 16.94 23.09 -4.12
C GLU A 356 17.68 24.39 -4.44
N PHE A 357 17.06 25.53 -4.17
CA PHE A 357 17.66 26.86 -4.28
C PHE A 357 17.57 27.55 -2.93
N ASN A 358 18.71 28.02 -2.41
CA ASN A 358 18.78 28.75 -1.15
C ASN A 358 19.32 30.17 -1.41
N TRP A 359 18.73 31.14 -0.72
CA TRP A 359 19.22 32.52 -0.68
C TRP A 359 19.20 33.00 0.76
N ASP A 360 20.39 33.21 1.31
CA ASP A 360 20.56 33.81 2.62
C ASP A 360 20.55 35.35 2.56
N PHE A 361 19.86 35.97 3.52
CA PHE A 361 19.82 37.41 3.73
C PHE A 361 20.58 37.84 5.00
N GLY A 362 21.21 36.90 5.72
CA GLY A 362 21.84 37.06 7.02
C GLY A 362 20.97 36.47 8.13
N PRO A 363 20.04 37.23 8.74
CA PRO A 363 19.19 36.72 9.81
C PRO A 363 18.02 35.84 9.34
N VAL A 364 17.87 35.63 8.02
CA VAL A 364 16.80 34.82 7.41
C VAL A 364 17.30 34.21 6.10
N THR A 365 17.12 32.91 5.94
CA THR A 365 17.35 32.17 4.69
C THR A 365 16.03 31.81 4.02
N PHE A 366 15.94 32.01 2.71
CA PHE A 366 14.86 31.52 1.85
C PHE A 366 15.29 30.23 1.14
N THR A 367 14.48 29.18 1.24
CA THR A 367 14.62 27.94 0.45
C THR A 367 13.44 27.79 -0.51
N SER A 368 13.73 27.45 -1.76
CA SER A 368 12.77 26.91 -2.73
C SER A 368 13.18 25.48 -3.06
N LEU A 369 12.30 24.52 -2.80
CA LEU A 369 12.54 23.09 -3.02
C LEU A 369 11.46 22.54 -3.96
N THR A 370 11.85 22.16 -5.17
CA THR A 370 10.99 21.56 -6.19
C THR A 370 11.33 20.09 -6.34
N SER A 371 10.34 19.20 -6.45
CA SER A 371 10.59 17.80 -6.82
C SER A 371 9.63 17.28 -7.90
N ILE A 372 10.10 16.28 -8.65
CA ILE A 372 9.33 15.45 -9.57
C ILE A 372 9.67 14.00 -9.28
N ALA A 373 8.67 13.17 -9.06
CA ALA A 373 8.78 11.71 -9.03
C ALA A 373 7.91 11.10 -10.13
N SER A 374 8.40 10.06 -10.79
CA SER A 374 7.64 9.20 -11.70
C SER A 374 8.08 7.76 -11.47
N ASN A 375 7.15 6.87 -11.15
CA ASN A 375 7.47 5.49 -10.76
C ASN A 375 6.48 4.48 -11.36
N GLN A 376 7.02 3.42 -11.95
CA GLN A 376 6.27 2.32 -12.54
C GLN A 376 6.67 1.01 -11.84
N ILE A 377 5.67 0.23 -11.40
CA ILE A 377 5.86 -1.12 -10.84
C ILE A 377 4.99 -2.09 -11.65
N SER A 378 5.56 -3.24 -12.02
CA SER A 378 4.88 -4.32 -12.75
C SER A 378 5.35 -5.68 -12.23
N SER A 379 4.45 -6.49 -11.67
CA SER A 379 4.83 -7.80 -11.15
C SER A 379 3.73 -8.84 -11.29
N GLN A 380 4.14 -10.07 -11.60
CA GLN A 380 3.29 -11.24 -11.77
C GLN A 380 3.84 -12.40 -10.93
N VAL A 381 2.98 -13.01 -10.12
CA VAL A 381 3.34 -14.07 -9.16
C VAL A 381 2.31 -15.19 -9.11
N ASP A 382 2.74 -16.42 -8.79
CA ASP A 382 1.82 -17.47 -8.38
C ASP A 382 1.16 -17.03 -7.07
N TYR A 383 -0.17 -16.88 -7.09
CA TYR A 383 -0.93 -16.30 -5.97
C TYR A 383 -0.80 -17.13 -4.68
N ASN A 384 -0.61 -18.44 -4.83
CA ASN A 384 -0.48 -19.39 -3.73
C ASN A 384 0.98 -19.71 -3.38
N GLN A 385 1.92 -19.45 -4.30
CA GLN A 385 3.32 -19.91 -4.25
C GLN A 385 3.45 -21.44 -4.05
N SER A 386 2.44 -22.18 -4.49
CA SER A 386 2.36 -23.63 -4.33
C SER A 386 1.64 -24.24 -5.53
N PHE A 387 2.34 -25.16 -6.20
CA PHE A 387 1.94 -25.73 -7.48
C PHE A 387 0.89 -26.81 -7.29
N GLY A 388 -0.27 -26.61 -7.93
CA GLY A 388 -1.47 -27.40 -7.68
C GLY A 388 -1.30 -28.91 -7.81
N GLY A 389 -0.44 -29.39 -8.73
CA GLY A 389 -0.10 -30.81 -8.97
C GLY A 389 -1.25 -31.70 -9.49
N GLN A 390 -2.46 -31.50 -8.96
CA GLN A 390 -3.74 -31.98 -9.45
C GLN A 390 -3.87 -31.60 -10.94
N ALA A 391 -3.92 -32.61 -11.79
CA ALA A 391 -4.37 -32.42 -13.16
C ALA A 391 -5.82 -31.89 -13.13
N LEU A 392 -6.10 -30.86 -13.92
CA LEU A 392 -7.47 -30.39 -14.15
C LEU A 392 -8.27 -31.58 -14.70
N ARG A 393 -9.23 -32.05 -13.91
CA ARG A 393 -9.92 -33.31 -14.22
C ARG A 393 -10.84 -33.08 -15.42
N PRO A 394 -11.04 -34.07 -16.31
CA PRO A 394 -12.02 -33.95 -17.38
C PRO A 394 -13.41 -33.68 -16.79
N THR A 395 -13.92 -32.46 -16.99
CA THR A 395 -15.22 -32.03 -16.50
C THR A 395 -16.28 -32.22 -17.57
N VAL A 396 -17.56 -32.10 -17.20
CA VAL A 396 -18.67 -32.12 -18.17
C VAL A 396 -18.53 -31.03 -19.25
N PHE A 397 -17.79 -29.96 -18.96
CA PHE A 397 -17.57 -28.81 -19.84
C PHE A 397 -16.21 -28.86 -20.57
N ASN A 398 -15.29 -29.72 -20.13
CA ASN A 398 -14.06 -30.07 -20.84
C ASN A 398 -13.77 -31.58 -20.72
N PRO A 399 -14.47 -32.43 -21.50
CA PRO A 399 -14.36 -33.88 -21.40
C PRO A 399 -13.09 -34.46 -22.04
N THR A 400 -12.31 -33.66 -22.76
CA THR A 400 -11.08 -34.11 -23.46
C THR A 400 -9.80 -33.70 -22.73
N GLY A 401 -9.80 -32.54 -22.05
CA GLY A 401 -8.58 -31.88 -21.57
C GLY A 401 -7.63 -31.48 -22.71
N PRO A 402 -6.49 -30.83 -22.39
CA PRO A 402 -6.30 -29.87 -21.28
C PRO A 402 -7.29 -28.70 -21.33
N PHE A 403 -7.26 -27.78 -20.36
CA PHE A 403 -8.13 -26.58 -20.36
C PHE A 403 -7.45 -25.41 -21.05
N THR A 404 -8.09 -24.83 -22.08
CA THR A 404 -7.60 -23.62 -22.75
C THR A 404 -8.40 -22.40 -22.31
N GLY A 405 -7.82 -21.64 -21.39
CA GLY A 405 -8.31 -20.32 -20.97
C GLY A 405 -7.81 -19.20 -21.89
N PRO A 406 -8.56 -18.09 -22.07
CA PRO A 406 -8.10 -16.94 -22.84
C PRO A 406 -6.89 -16.26 -22.19
N ARG A 407 -6.75 -16.32 -20.86
CA ARG A 407 -5.63 -15.70 -20.12
C ARG A 407 -4.62 -16.71 -19.60
N THR A 408 -5.03 -17.87 -19.12
CA THR A 408 -4.09 -18.90 -18.63
C THR A 408 -3.41 -19.68 -19.75
N GLY A 409 -3.89 -19.55 -20.98
CA GLY A 409 -3.53 -20.43 -22.08
C GLY A 409 -4.00 -21.86 -21.83
N THR A 410 -3.36 -22.82 -22.52
CA THR A 410 -3.65 -24.25 -22.43
C THR A 410 -2.91 -24.89 -21.26
N GLN A 411 -3.63 -25.29 -20.23
CA GLN A 411 -3.08 -25.85 -18.98
C GLN A 411 -3.67 -27.21 -18.64
N SER A 412 -2.82 -28.13 -18.20
CA SER A 412 -3.21 -29.48 -17.75
C SER A 412 -3.44 -29.58 -16.24
N TYR A 413 -3.10 -28.54 -15.48
CA TYR A 413 -3.11 -28.47 -14.02
C TYR A 413 -3.83 -27.20 -13.54
N LEU A 414 -4.13 -27.10 -12.25
CA LEU A 414 -4.65 -25.87 -11.65
C LEU A 414 -3.61 -24.75 -11.66
N ALA A 415 -3.95 -23.62 -12.30
CA ALA A 415 -3.10 -22.45 -12.40
C ALA A 415 -3.88 -21.24 -11.86
N THR A 416 -3.33 -20.58 -10.83
CA THR A 416 -3.87 -19.32 -10.27
C THR A 416 -2.74 -18.34 -10.06
N PHE A 417 -2.85 -17.16 -10.65
CA PHE A 417 -1.82 -16.12 -10.57
C PHE A 417 -2.44 -14.75 -10.37
N ASP A 418 -1.66 -13.86 -9.76
CA ASP A 418 -1.96 -12.43 -9.78
C ASP A 418 -0.94 -11.65 -10.60
N ASP A 419 -1.40 -10.52 -11.08
CA ASP A 419 -0.65 -9.53 -11.84
C ASP A 419 -1.04 -8.16 -11.26
N SER A 420 -0.03 -7.40 -10.84
CA SER A 420 -0.18 -6.11 -10.20
C SER A 420 0.72 -5.08 -10.91
N SER A 421 0.09 -4.05 -11.45
CA SER A 421 0.77 -2.92 -12.10
C SER A 421 0.36 -1.59 -11.45
N SER A 422 1.23 -0.60 -11.47
CA SER A 422 0.88 0.79 -11.18
C SER A 422 1.88 1.75 -11.77
N ASN A 423 1.39 2.83 -12.39
CA ASN A 423 2.18 4.03 -12.68
C ASN A 423 1.75 5.15 -11.74
N SER A 424 2.67 6.02 -11.32
CA SER A 424 2.31 7.27 -10.65
C SER A 424 3.35 8.36 -10.85
N GLU A 425 2.86 9.60 -10.97
CA GLU A 425 3.69 10.81 -11.07
C GLU A 425 3.33 11.76 -9.93
N THR A 426 4.28 12.55 -9.46
CA THR A 426 4.05 13.55 -8.40
C THR A 426 5.02 14.72 -8.56
N TRP A 427 4.48 15.93 -8.61
CA TRP A 427 5.23 17.18 -8.54
C TRP A 427 5.01 17.85 -7.18
N THR A 428 6.07 18.41 -6.60
CA THR A 428 5.96 19.19 -5.36
C THR A 428 6.77 20.48 -5.42
N GLN A 429 6.31 21.48 -4.69
CA GLN A 429 7.02 22.75 -4.51
C GLN A 429 6.82 23.23 -3.07
N GLU A 430 7.89 23.20 -2.27
CA GLU A 430 7.97 23.87 -0.97
C GLU A 430 8.70 25.22 -1.14
N PHE A 431 8.15 26.26 -0.51
CA PHE A 431 8.84 27.51 -0.23
C PHE A 431 8.97 27.65 1.28
N ARG A 432 10.14 28.05 1.78
CA ARG A 432 10.43 28.15 3.21
C ARG A 432 11.24 29.40 3.52
N LEU A 433 10.92 30.05 4.63
CA LEU A 433 11.73 31.08 5.29
C LEU A 433 12.12 30.55 6.66
N THR A 434 13.41 30.41 6.92
CA THR A 434 13.95 30.05 8.24
C THR A 434 14.76 31.23 8.75
N SER A 435 14.57 31.62 10.01
CA SER A 435 15.41 32.65 10.64
C SER A 435 16.62 32.04 11.33
N ASP A 436 17.69 32.83 11.39
CA ASP A 436 18.79 32.65 12.34
C ASP A 436 19.09 34.00 13.00
N LEU A 437 18.34 34.28 14.06
CA LEU A 437 18.30 35.54 14.79
C LEU A 437 19.07 35.45 16.10
N ASP A 438 19.88 36.48 16.39
CA ASP A 438 20.49 36.70 17.69
C ASP A 438 19.42 36.79 18.81
N GLY A 439 19.42 35.82 19.71
CA GLY A 439 18.65 35.86 20.97
C GLY A 439 17.56 34.79 21.09
N TRP A 440 16.49 35.14 21.82
CA TRP A 440 15.51 34.19 22.38
C TRP A 440 14.40 33.74 21.41
N LEU A 441 14.44 34.15 20.14
CA LEU A 441 13.34 33.95 19.19
C LEU A 441 13.88 33.59 17.80
N ASN A 442 13.54 32.40 17.33
CA ASN A 442 13.71 31.98 15.94
C ASN A 442 12.40 31.39 15.38
N TYR A 443 12.28 31.29 14.05
CA TYR A 443 11.10 30.75 13.39
C TYR A 443 11.41 30.06 12.05
N THR A 444 10.50 29.20 11.63
CA THR A 444 10.41 28.68 10.26
C THR A 444 8.97 28.87 9.78
N VAL A 445 8.77 29.41 8.59
CA VAL A 445 7.44 29.49 7.94
C VAL A 445 7.57 28.94 6.53
N GLY A 446 6.64 28.10 6.10
CA GLY A 446 6.68 27.50 4.77
C GLY A 446 5.29 27.26 4.17
N TYR A 447 5.28 27.16 2.84
CA TYR A 447 4.11 26.84 2.04
C TYR A 447 4.48 25.76 1.05
N ILE A 448 3.68 24.69 0.97
CA ILE A 448 3.92 23.57 0.06
C ILE A 448 2.71 23.31 -0.83
N LEU A 449 2.99 23.05 -2.11
CA LEU A 449 2.08 22.52 -3.12
C LEU A 449 2.48 21.09 -3.46
N ILE A 450 1.49 20.22 -3.67
CA ILE A 450 1.64 18.85 -4.16
C ILE A 450 0.57 18.63 -5.22
N ASP A 451 0.99 18.19 -6.40
CA ASP A 451 0.14 17.68 -7.47
C ASP A 451 0.59 16.24 -7.76
N GLY A 452 -0.34 15.28 -7.79
CA GLY A 452 0.04 13.88 -7.98
C GLY A 452 -1.05 13.04 -8.61
N GLU A 453 -0.65 12.16 -9.53
CA GLU A 453 -1.55 11.22 -10.19
C GLU A 453 -1.07 9.77 -10.07
N VAL A 454 -2.03 8.84 -10.10
CA VAL A 454 -1.81 7.41 -10.21
C VAL A 454 -2.62 6.91 -11.40
N THR A 455 -1.94 6.33 -12.38
CA THR A 455 -2.51 5.87 -13.65
C THR A 455 -2.25 4.38 -13.90
N ASP A 456 -3.15 3.75 -14.64
CA ASP A 456 -3.22 2.29 -14.91
C ASP A 456 -2.93 1.36 -13.70
N SER A 457 -3.34 1.78 -12.50
CA SER A 457 -3.12 1.03 -11.27
C SER A 457 -4.10 -0.13 -11.17
N ARG A 458 -3.57 -1.35 -11.20
CA ARG A 458 -4.33 -2.57 -11.45
C ARG A 458 -3.81 -3.69 -10.55
N TYR A 459 -4.76 -4.47 -10.02
CA TYR A 459 -4.49 -5.78 -9.45
C TYR A 459 -5.54 -6.75 -9.97
N GLN A 460 -5.11 -7.83 -10.61
CA GLN A 460 -5.98 -8.80 -11.26
C GLN A 460 -5.62 -10.23 -10.84
N VAL A 461 -6.62 -11.04 -10.49
CA VAL A 461 -6.45 -12.47 -10.21
C VAL A 461 -7.07 -13.28 -11.35
N VAL A 462 -6.26 -14.20 -11.89
CA VAL A 462 -6.60 -15.07 -13.01
C VAL A 462 -6.50 -16.52 -12.55
N SER A 463 -7.48 -17.36 -12.89
CA SER A 463 -7.43 -18.80 -12.60
C SER A 463 -8.21 -19.61 -13.63
N ASN A 464 -7.62 -20.70 -14.10
CA ASN A 464 -8.24 -21.57 -15.11
C ASN A 464 -9.46 -22.35 -14.57
N SER A 465 -9.45 -22.72 -13.29
CA SER A 465 -10.62 -23.31 -12.61
C SER A 465 -11.83 -22.37 -12.57
N LEU A 466 -11.59 -21.05 -12.48
CA LEU A 466 -12.62 -20.02 -12.39
C LEU A 466 -13.14 -19.63 -13.78
N GLU A 467 -12.26 -19.66 -14.79
CA GLU A 467 -12.67 -19.66 -16.19
C GLU A 467 -13.50 -20.92 -16.52
N ALA A 468 -13.16 -22.10 -15.98
CA ALA A 468 -13.97 -23.31 -16.13
C ALA A 468 -15.36 -23.18 -15.48
N ILE A 469 -15.46 -22.53 -14.31
CA ILE A 469 -16.76 -22.19 -13.69
C ILE A 469 -17.62 -21.33 -14.62
N ASN A 470 -17.04 -20.31 -15.26
CA ASN A 470 -17.78 -19.47 -16.21
C ASN A 470 -18.37 -20.30 -17.37
N ILE A 471 -17.61 -21.22 -17.97
CA ILE A 471 -18.14 -22.12 -19.02
C ILE A 471 -19.32 -22.94 -18.48
N GLY A 472 -19.20 -23.52 -17.28
CA GLY A 472 -20.28 -24.32 -16.68
C GLY A 472 -21.54 -23.54 -16.31
N LEU A 473 -21.42 -22.23 -16.09
CA LEU A 473 -22.54 -21.30 -15.92
C LEU A 473 -23.09 -20.77 -17.26
N GLY A 474 -22.55 -21.19 -18.41
CA GLY A 474 -22.92 -20.71 -19.74
C GLY A 474 -22.38 -19.31 -20.07
N ILE A 475 -21.43 -18.80 -19.30
CA ILE A 475 -20.80 -17.49 -19.46
C ILE A 475 -19.63 -17.63 -20.46
N PRO A 476 -19.66 -16.98 -21.64
CA PRO A 476 -18.60 -17.11 -22.63
C PRO A 476 -17.27 -16.54 -22.12
N LEU A 477 -16.15 -17.21 -22.42
CA LEU A 477 -14.82 -16.73 -22.04
C LEU A 477 -14.31 -15.62 -22.97
N SER A 478 -13.57 -14.67 -22.40
CA SER A 478 -12.94 -13.54 -23.11
C SER A 478 -11.70 -13.03 -22.38
N PHE A 479 -10.75 -12.45 -23.11
CA PHE A 479 -9.57 -11.80 -22.53
C PHE A 479 -9.92 -10.58 -21.65
N GLU A 480 -11.12 -10.01 -21.87
CA GLU A 480 -11.69 -8.94 -21.06
C GLU A 480 -12.24 -9.39 -19.71
N GLN A 481 -12.23 -10.68 -19.37
CA GLN A 481 -12.63 -11.14 -18.02
C GLN A 481 -11.45 -11.19 -17.05
N SER A 482 -11.75 -11.01 -15.77
CA SER A 482 -10.92 -11.47 -14.66
C SER A 482 -11.82 -11.89 -13.53
N PHE A 483 -11.34 -12.77 -12.66
CA PHE A 483 -12.15 -13.26 -11.54
C PHE A 483 -12.20 -12.24 -10.40
N TYR A 484 -11.06 -11.60 -10.17
CA TYR A 484 -10.93 -10.35 -9.44
C TYR A 484 -10.20 -9.34 -10.32
N GLU A 485 -10.68 -8.10 -10.33
CA GLU A 485 -9.92 -6.94 -10.78
C GLU A 485 -10.23 -5.79 -9.82
N ASN A 486 -9.20 -5.19 -9.25
CA ASN A 486 -9.27 -3.82 -8.74
C ASN A 486 -8.50 -2.94 -9.73
N PHE A 487 -9.17 -1.92 -10.29
CA PHE A 487 -8.58 -1.09 -11.35
C PHE A 487 -8.90 0.39 -11.15
N THR A 488 -7.88 1.21 -10.92
CA THR A 488 -7.94 2.67 -10.94
C THR A 488 -7.32 3.16 -12.25
N GLY A 489 -8.15 3.71 -13.14
CA GLY A 489 -7.67 4.31 -14.39
C GLY A 489 -6.99 5.67 -14.17
N LEU A 490 -7.50 6.43 -13.18
CA LEU A 490 -6.93 7.68 -12.69
C LEU A 490 -7.28 7.85 -11.20
N TYR A 491 -6.29 8.11 -10.36
CA TYR A 491 -6.45 8.88 -9.13
C TYR A 491 -5.64 10.17 -9.27
N HIS A 492 -6.16 11.27 -8.76
CA HIS A 492 -5.51 12.58 -8.79
C HIS A 492 -5.67 13.27 -7.42
N LEU A 493 -4.62 13.94 -6.98
CA LEU A 493 -4.48 14.64 -5.72
C LEU A 493 -3.94 16.04 -5.97
N GLU A 494 -4.77 17.05 -5.71
CA GLU A 494 -4.31 18.43 -5.50
C GLU A 494 -4.22 18.65 -3.99
N ALA A 495 -3.06 19.04 -3.45
CA ALA A 495 -2.92 19.36 -2.03
C ALA A 495 -2.04 20.58 -1.79
N SER A 496 -2.40 21.36 -0.76
CA SER A 496 -1.66 22.55 -0.35
C SER A 496 -1.60 22.68 1.17
N ALA A 497 -0.53 23.27 1.69
CA ALA A 497 -0.44 23.56 3.11
C ALA A 497 0.41 24.80 3.42
N LEU A 498 -0.08 25.61 4.36
CA LEU A 498 0.71 26.64 5.05
C LEU A 498 1.11 26.09 6.41
N PHE A 499 2.40 26.12 6.73
CA PHE A 499 2.94 25.66 8.00
C PHE A 499 3.94 26.66 8.58
N GLY A 500 4.16 26.59 9.88
CA GLY A 500 5.23 27.33 10.52
C GLY A 500 5.39 26.99 11.99
N GLU A 501 6.61 27.16 12.47
CA GLU A 501 7.02 26.91 13.85
C GLU A 501 7.82 28.08 14.39
N VAL A 502 7.70 28.29 15.70
CA VAL A 502 8.40 29.32 16.46
C VAL A 502 9.19 28.61 17.56
N TYR A 503 10.49 28.88 17.60
CA TYR A 503 11.44 28.34 18.56
C TYR A 503 11.79 29.47 19.55
N LEU A 504 11.43 29.28 20.82
CA LEU A 504 11.67 30.26 21.88
C LEU A 504 12.75 29.74 22.83
N THR A 505 13.83 30.48 23.01
CA THR A 505 14.95 30.19 23.92
C THR A 505 15.03 31.25 25.02
N PRO A 506 14.07 31.30 25.97
CA PRO A 506 14.02 32.32 27.04
C PRO A 506 15.19 32.26 28.02
N THR A 507 15.89 31.13 28.09
CA THR A 507 17.16 30.92 28.81
C THR A 507 18.00 29.92 28.01
N ASP A 508 19.31 29.94 28.18
CA ASP A 508 20.25 29.05 27.48
C ASP A 508 19.86 27.56 27.64
N ASP A 509 19.42 27.16 28.84
CA ASP A 509 19.01 25.79 29.17
C ASP A 509 17.61 25.38 28.64
N LEU A 510 16.78 26.28 28.08
CA LEU A 510 15.35 26.02 27.87
C LEU A 510 14.85 26.44 26.48
N LYS A 511 14.38 25.47 25.68
CA LYS A 511 13.77 25.70 24.35
C LYS A 511 12.29 25.29 24.36
N LEU A 512 11.43 26.17 23.86
CA LEU A 512 9.99 25.93 23.65
C LEU A 512 9.68 26.09 22.15
N THR A 513 9.39 24.97 21.47
CA THR A 513 8.89 24.95 20.09
C THR A 513 7.37 24.98 20.09
N ILE A 514 6.76 25.86 19.29
CA ILE A 514 5.31 25.89 19.01
C ILE A 514 5.12 25.88 17.50
N GLY A 515 4.37 24.91 16.97
CA GLY A 515 4.15 24.72 15.54
C GLY A 515 2.68 24.59 15.15
N LEU A 516 2.32 25.12 13.98
CA LEU A 516 0.98 25.02 13.39
C LEU A 516 1.07 24.71 11.89
N ARG A 517 0.10 23.95 11.38
CA ARG A 517 -0.10 23.71 9.94
C ARG A 517 -1.58 23.72 9.60
N ARG A 518 -1.92 24.38 8.48
CA ARG A 518 -3.20 24.23 7.79
C ARG A 518 -2.96 23.45 6.50
N THR A 519 -3.66 22.34 6.31
CA THR A 519 -3.59 21.53 5.07
C THR A 519 -4.97 21.47 4.42
N SER A 520 -5.02 21.47 3.09
CA SER A 520 -6.21 21.25 2.27
C SER A 520 -5.89 20.26 1.16
N ASP A 521 -6.70 19.21 1.03
CA ASP A 521 -6.56 18.08 0.12
C ASP A 521 -7.82 17.96 -0.75
N ASP A 522 -7.68 17.93 -2.07
CA ASP A 522 -8.73 17.57 -3.02
C ASP A 522 -8.35 16.29 -3.77
N LYS A 523 -9.22 15.28 -3.71
CA LYS A 523 -8.98 13.92 -4.23
C LYS A 523 -10.03 13.53 -5.25
N LEU A 524 -9.60 13.01 -6.39
CA LEU A 524 -10.46 12.45 -7.45
C LEU A 524 -10.04 11.01 -7.77
N VAL A 525 -10.99 10.09 -7.88
CA VAL A 525 -10.77 8.68 -8.28
C VAL A 525 -11.69 8.32 -9.45
N GLN A 526 -11.15 7.57 -10.42
CA GLN A 526 -11.88 6.90 -11.50
C GLN A 526 -11.49 5.41 -11.51
N ASP A 527 -12.30 4.59 -10.87
CA ASP A 527 -11.99 3.18 -10.62
C ASP A 527 -13.18 2.24 -10.92
N ARG A 528 -12.88 0.95 -11.06
CA ARG A 528 -13.86 -0.14 -11.04
C ARG A 528 -13.32 -1.31 -10.25
N GLN A 529 -14.23 -2.15 -9.76
CA GLN A 529 -13.90 -3.42 -9.15
C GLN A 529 -14.78 -4.51 -9.77
N THR A 530 -14.17 -5.63 -10.14
CA THR A 530 -14.89 -6.84 -10.56
C THR A 530 -14.54 -7.98 -9.60
N LEU A 531 -15.55 -8.76 -9.19
CA LEU A 531 -15.44 -9.79 -8.17
C LEU A 531 -16.47 -10.89 -8.43
N LEU A 532 -16.03 -12.10 -8.77
CA LEU A 532 -16.84 -13.30 -9.09
C LEU A 532 -17.80 -13.14 -10.29
N GLN A 533 -17.86 -11.99 -10.98
CA GLN A 533 -18.98 -11.70 -11.89
C GLN A 533 -18.93 -12.43 -13.23
N GLY A 534 -17.75 -12.87 -13.69
CA GLY A 534 -17.58 -13.53 -14.99
C GLY A 534 -17.90 -12.65 -16.21
N VAL A 535 -18.23 -11.37 -16.04
CA VAL A 535 -18.53 -10.45 -17.14
C VAL A 535 -17.26 -9.80 -17.71
N PRO A 536 -17.25 -9.40 -19.00
CA PRO A 536 -16.19 -8.56 -19.56
C PRO A 536 -16.07 -7.24 -18.81
N ARG A 537 -14.83 -6.80 -18.53
CA ARG A 537 -14.47 -5.50 -17.91
C ARG A 537 -15.19 -4.30 -18.53
N SER A 538 -15.36 -4.32 -19.84
CA SER A 538 -16.07 -3.28 -20.62
C SER A 538 -17.56 -3.15 -20.28
N SER A 539 -18.15 -4.11 -19.56
CA SER A 539 -19.52 -4.02 -19.03
C SER A 539 -19.62 -3.38 -17.63
N VAL A 540 -18.49 -3.23 -16.93
CA VAL A 540 -18.42 -2.57 -15.62
C VAL A 540 -17.78 -1.18 -15.79
N PRO A 541 -18.58 -0.09 -15.78
CA PRO A 541 -18.07 1.26 -16.02
C PRO A 541 -17.20 1.75 -14.85
N LEU A 542 -16.28 2.68 -15.14
CA LEU A 542 -15.52 3.40 -14.13
C LEU A 542 -16.44 4.33 -13.31
N SER A 543 -16.15 4.48 -12.02
CA SER A 543 -16.92 5.23 -11.03
C SER A 543 -16.17 6.51 -10.62
N THR A 544 -16.32 7.58 -11.41
CA THR A 544 -15.75 8.89 -11.07
C THR A 544 -16.33 9.43 -9.76
N ARG A 545 -15.47 9.69 -8.79
CA ARG A 545 -15.82 10.14 -7.44
C ARG A 545 -14.79 11.15 -6.93
N THR A 546 -15.21 12.08 -6.07
CA THR A 546 -14.33 13.09 -5.45
C THR A 546 -14.57 13.18 -3.95
N ALA A 547 -13.57 13.65 -3.21
CA ALA A 547 -13.64 13.99 -1.80
C ALA A 547 -12.62 15.10 -1.47
N SER A 548 -12.97 15.98 -0.53
CA SER A 548 -12.16 17.13 -0.13
C SER A 548 -12.00 17.15 1.39
N PHE A 549 -10.81 17.42 1.90
CA PHE A 549 -10.49 17.43 3.32
C PHE A 549 -9.63 18.64 3.68
N ASP A 550 -9.87 19.25 4.84
CA ASP A 550 -9.18 20.47 5.29
C ASP A 550 -9.05 20.42 6.83
N GLU A 551 -7.86 20.70 7.36
CA GLU A 551 -7.55 20.47 8.79
C GLU A 551 -6.42 21.38 9.30
N THR A 552 -6.49 21.74 10.59
CA THR A 552 -5.41 22.43 11.31
C THR A 552 -4.73 21.51 12.34
N THR A 553 -3.49 21.11 12.06
CA THR A 553 -2.61 20.42 13.02
C THR A 553 -1.68 21.39 13.73
N GLY A 554 -1.02 20.90 14.78
CA GLY A 554 0.00 21.65 15.50
C GLY A 554 0.71 20.81 16.55
N ARG A 555 1.86 21.32 17.02
CA ARG A 555 2.65 20.74 18.10
C ARG A 555 3.14 21.79 19.09
N ILE A 556 3.39 21.36 20.31
CA ILE A 556 4.10 22.13 21.33
C ILE A 556 5.11 21.19 22.00
N THR A 557 6.35 21.64 22.10
CA THR A 557 7.45 20.85 22.66
C THR A 557 8.31 21.71 23.57
N LEU A 558 8.56 21.22 24.77
CA LEU A 558 9.52 21.78 25.72
C LEU A 558 10.77 20.90 25.72
N ASN A 559 11.95 21.51 25.57
CA ASN A 559 13.25 20.91 25.82
C ASN A 559 13.94 21.67 26.96
N TYR A 560 14.57 20.94 27.87
CA TYR A 560 15.34 21.46 28.99
C TYR A 560 16.69 20.74 29.06
N SER A 561 17.75 21.46 28.74
CA SER A 561 19.14 21.02 28.84
C SER A 561 19.63 21.09 30.29
N SER A 562 20.44 20.13 30.68
CA SER A 562 20.91 19.98 32.06
C SER A 562 22.17 19.11 32.11
N GLN A 563 22.90 19.16 33.24
CA GLN A 563 24.01 18.24 33.50
C GLN A 563 23.73 17.48 34.81
N LEU A 564 23.51 16.16 34.72
CA LEU A 564 23.40 15.30 35.89
C LEU A 564 24.81 14.92 36.41
N PRO A 565 24.99 14.54 37.69
CA PRO A 565 26.31 14.27 38.29
C PRO A 565 27.10 13.07 37.72
N PHE A 566 26.60 12.43 36.67
CA PHE A 566 27.17 11.24 36.02
C PHE A 566 27.04 11.29 34.48
N THR A 567 26.63 12.43 33.93
CA THR A 567 26.45 12.67 32.49
C THR A 567 27.30 13.85 32.07
N ASP A 568 27.80 13.82 30.84
CA ASP A 568 28.44 14.98 30.22
C ASP A 568 27.35 16.02 29.87
N GLU A 569 26.20 15.54 29.36
CA GLU A 569 25.03 16.32 28.94
C GLU A 569 23.72 15.53 29.16
N THR A 570 22.59 16.21 29.42
CA THR A 570 21.25 15.61 29.51
C THR A 570 20.16 16.57 29.04
N ASN A 571 19.58 16.30 27.87
CA ASN A 571 18.46 17.05 27.30
C ASN A 571 17.13 16.32 27.57
N TRP A 572 16.28 16.91 28.40
CA TRP A 572 14.94 16.42 28.74
C TRP A 572 13.91 17.03 27.80
N TYR A 573 13.02 16.23 27.21
CA TYR A 573 11.93 16.77 26.39
C TYR A 573 10.56 16.23 26.79
N ALA A 574 9.55 17.08 26.57
CA ALA A 574 8.14 16.73 26.65
C ALA A 574 7.41 17.39 25.49
N SER A 575 6.66 16.61 24.69
CA SER A 575 5.92 17.10 23.54
C SER A 575 4.45 16.66 23.55
N TYR A 576 3.63 17.51 22.93
CA TYR A 576 2.28 17.20 22.49
C TYR A 576 2.15 17.54 21.01
N SER A 577 1.70 16.58 20.19
CA SER A 577 1.52 16.76 18.75
C SER A 577 0.17 16.21 18.28
N LYS A 578 -0.62 17.03 17.57
CA LYS A 578 -1.80 16.55 16.82
C LYS A 578 -1.38 16.11 15.43
N GLY A 579 -1.36 14.81 15.18
CA GLY A 579 -1.26 14.24 13.83
C GLY A 579 -2.61 14.24 13.10
N TYR A 580 -2.54 14.26 11.76
CA TYR A 580 -3.65 14.13 10.83
C TYR A 580 -3.22 13.23 9.69
N LYS A 581 -4.12 12.36 9.23
CA LYS A 581 -4.03 11.63 7.98
C LYS A 581 -5.34 11.75 7.22
N GLY A 582 -5.25 12.11 5.93
CA GLY A 582 -6.41 12.45 5.12
C GLY A 582 -7.45 11.34 5.03
N GLY A 583 -8.72 11.71 4.93
CA GLY A 583 -9.78 10.79 4.55
C GLY A 583 -9.64 10.37 3.08
N GLY A 584 -10.55 9.53 2.59
CA GLY A 584 -10.45 9.04 1.21
C GLY A 584 -11.75 8.44 0.67
N ILE A 585 -11.63 7.83 -0.50
CA ILE A 585 -12.74 7.26 -1.28
C ILE A 585 -12.64 5.74 -1.21
N ASN A 586 -13.73 5.08 -0.82
CA ASN A 586 -13.80 3.62 -0.74
C ASN A 586 -13.76 2.97 -2.13
N PRO A 587 -13.45 1.67 -2.26
CA PRO A 587 -13.65 0.91 -3.50
C PRO A 587 -15.09 1.04 -4.05
N PRO A 588 -15.33 0.82 -5.35
CA PRO A 588 -16.63 1.06 -5.97
C PRO A 588 -17.59 -0.10 -5.73
N PHE A 589 -18.81 0.22 -5.27
CA PHE A 589 -19.84 -0.76 -4.92
C PHE A 589 -21.24 -0.30 -5.37
N ASP A 590 -22.17 -1.25 -5.55
CA ASP A 590 -23.57 -0.96 -5.84
C ASP A 590 -24.31 -0.47 -4.57
N PRO A 591 -24.76 0.78 -4.48
CA PRO A 591 -25.44 1.29 -3.29
C PRO A 591 -26.75 0.55 -2.94
N ASN A 592 -27.33 -0.22 -3.87
CA ASN A 592 -28.51 -1.05 -3.63
C ASN A 592 -28.18 -2.38 -2.94
N LEU A 593 -26.98 -2.92 -3.15
CA LEU A 593 -26.49 -4.17 -2.53
C LEU A 593 -25.68 -3.90 -1.24
N PHE A 594 -25.20 -2.68 -1.06
CA PHE A 594 -24.35 -2.23 0.05
C PHE A 594 -24.99 -1.02 0.77
N VAL A 595 -26.27 -1.14 1.09
CA VAL A 595 -27.05 -0.09 1.76
C VAL A 595 -26.41 0.29 3.09
N GLY A 596 -26.17 1.59 3.31
CA GLY A 596 -25.53 2.12 4.51
C GLY A 596 -23.99 2.11 4.50
N VAL A 597 -23.35 1.59 3.44
CA VAL A 597 -21.91 1.73 3.24
C VAL A 597 -21.59 3.14 2.71
N ALA A 598 -20.64 3.82 3.36
CA ALA A 598 -20.17 5.13 2.95
C ALA A 598 -19.25 5.04 1.72
N ARG A 599 -19.43 5.95 0.75
CA ARG A 599 -18.57 6.05 -0.45
C ARG A 599 -17.18 6.62 -0.14
N THR A 600 -17.03 7.26 1.01
CA THR A 600 -15.80 7.81 1.57
C THR A 600 -15.54 7.21 2.94
N PHE A 601 -14.34 7.41 3.46
CA PHE A 601 -13.97 7.20 4.85
C PHE A 601 -13.37 8.50 5.41
N ASP A 602 -13.54 8.73 6.70
CA ASP A 602 -13.21 10.00 7.34
C ASP A 602 -11.71 10.11 7.64
N PRO A 603 -11.17 11.32 7.93
CA PRO A 603 -9.80 11.48 8.39
C PRO A 603 -9.47 10.72 9.66
N GLU A 604 -8.18 10.44 9.85
CA GLU A 604 -7.61 9.90 11.07
C GLU A 604 -6.83 10.99 11.81
N PHE A 605 -6.96 11.03 13.12
CA PHE A 605 -6.21 11.92 13.99
C PHE A 605 -5.44 11.13 15.04
N VAL A 606 -4.36 11.72 15.54
CA VAL A 606 -3.65 11.21 16.71
C VAL A 606 -3.27 12.36 17.63
N ASN A 607 -3.66 12.25 18.90
CA ASN A 607 -3.17 13.11 19.97
C ASN A 607 -2.00 12.37 20.62
N ALA A 608 -0.78 12.78 20.28
CA ALA A 608 0.44 12.17 20.78
C ALA A 608 0.99 12.94 21.97
N TYR A 609 1.20 12.24 23.08
CA TYR A 609 1.92 12.72 24.26
C TYR A 609 3.22 11.92 24.39
N GLU A 610 4.36 12.61 24.50
CA GLU A 610 5.69 11.98 24.59
C GLU A 610 6.57 12.71 25.59
N VAL A 611 7.32 11.95 26.40
CA VAL A 611 8.34 12.47 27.33
C VAL A 611 9.58 11.62 27.18
N GLY A 612 10.76 12.24 27.13
CA GLY A 612 12.01 11.52 27.00
C GLY A 612 13.21 12.30 27.52
N MET A 613 14.36 11.65 27.42
CA MET A 613 15.67 12.22 27.75
C MET A 613 16.70 11.70 26.75
N LYS A 614 17.66 12.56 26.43
CA LYS A 614 18.86 12.23 25.65
C LYS A 614 20.07 12.54 26.50
N ASN A 615 20.96 11.57 26.68
CA ASN A 615 22.08 11.67 27.61
C ASN A 615 23.38 11.37 26.87
N VAL A 616 24.40 12.18 27.13
CA VAL A 616 25.79 11.93 26.75
C VAL A 616 26.58 11.58 28.02
N LEU A 617 27.41 10.54 27.99
CA LEU A 617 28.19 10.09 29.15
C LEU A 617 29.61 9.65 28.76
N GLY A 618 30.57 9.96 29.64
CA GLY A 618 31.92 9.40 29.59
C GLY A 618 32.82 10.04 28.55
N ASP A 619 32.87 11.37 28.52
CA ASP A 619 33.60 12.19 27.54
C ASP A 619 33.14 11.93 26.09
N GLY A 620 31.82 11.79 25.89
CA GLY A 620 31.20 11.53 24.58
C GLY A 620 31.26 10.07 24.11
N ARG A 621 31.63 9.13 24.98
CA ARG A 621 31.78 7.69 24.65
C ARG A 621 30.48 6.89 24.72
N MET A 622 29.42 7.45 25.28
CA MET A 622 28.12 6.79 25.37
C MET A 622 26.99 7.77 25.09
N THR A 623 26.03 7.35 24.28
CA THR A 623 24.71 7.97 24.18
C THR A 623 23.66 7.05 24.80
N ALA A 624 22.69 7.63 25.51
CA ALA A 624 21.61 6.90 26.15
C ALA A 624 20.30 7.68 26.00
N ASN A 625 19.48 7.27 25.02
CA ASN A 625 18.25 7.94 24.63
C ASN A 625 17.05 7.12 25.11
N LEU A 626 16.15 7.73 25.88
CA LEU A 626 14.95 7.10 26.42
C LEU A 626 13.71 7.91 26.02
N ALA A 627 12.64 7.23 25.62
CA ALA A 627 11.35 7.83 25.29
C ALA A 627 10.19 7.02 25.87
N GLY A 628 9.19 7.69 26.45
CA GLY A 628 7.92 7.11 26.87
C GLY A 628 6.76 7.88 26.23
N PHE A 629 5.81 7.15 25.66
CA PHE A 629 4.74 7.73 24.85
C PHE A 629 3.37 7.14 25.15
N TYR A 630 2.33 7.97 24.99
CA TYR A 630 0.92 7.61 25.05
C TYR A 630 0.17 8.37 23.95
N TYR A 631 -0.38 7.64 22.98
CA TYR A 631 -1.01 8.16 21.78
C TYR A 631 -2.48 7.72 21.71
N GLU A 632 -3.38 8.67 21.49
CA GLU A 632 -4.81 8.43 21.28
C GLU A 632 -5.16 8.65 19.82
N TYR A 633 -5.45 7.58 19.08
CA TYR A 633 -5.91 7.64 17.70
C TYR A 633 -7.43 7.74 17.66
N GLN A 634 -7.92 8.81 17.03
CA GLN A 634 -9.34 9.07 16.81
C GLN A 634 -9.64 8.83 15.33
N GLY A 635 -10.56 7.92 15.05
CA GLY A 635 -10.90 7.53 13.68
C GLY A 635 -9.77 6.85 12.89
N TYR A 636 -8.92 6.06 13.56
CA TYR A 636 -7.91 5.19 12.93
C TYR A 636 -8.51 4.39 11.77
N GLN A 637 -7.90 4.52 10.59
CA GLN A 637 -8.46 3.99 9.35
C GLN A 637 -8.05 2.53 9.12
N ILE A 638 -9.03 1.62 9.12
CA ILE A 638 -8.84 0.19 8.84
C ILE A 638 -9.70 -0.29 7.68
N THR A 639 -9.26 -1.37 7.03
CA THR A 639 -10.08 -2.13 6.08
C THR A 639 -10.93 -3.17 6.80
N ARG A 640 -12.22 -3.29 6.44
CA ARG A 640 -13.09 -4.42 6.79
C ARG A 640 -13.84 -4.95 5.58
N ILE A 641 -14.28 -6.20 5.63
CA ILE A 641 -15.14 -6.77 4.59
C ILE A 641 -16.62 -6.55 4.96
N VAL A 642 -17.38 -5.93 4.07
CA VAL A 642 -18.84 -5.76 4.19
C VAL A 642 -19.50 -6.38 2.95
N ASN A 643 -20.41 -7.33 3.14
CA ASN A 643 -21.14 -8.05 2.07
C ASN A 643 -20.24 -8.48 0.87
N ARG A 644 -19.04 -9.01 1.18
CA ARG A 644 -17.98 -9.46 0.25
C ARG A 644 -17.09 -8.38 -0.41
N THR A 645 -17.35 -7.08 -0.18
CA THR A 645 -16.51 -5.99 -0.70
C THR A 645 -15.60 -5.41 0.39
N SER A 646 -14.42 -4.94 -0.02
CA SER A 646 -13.49 -4.20 0.84
C SER A 646 -14.02 -2.79 1.12
N VAL A 647 -14.16 -2.44 2.39
CA VAL A 647 -14.67 -1.14 2.86
C VAL A 647 -13.76 -0.63 3.96
N ASN A 648 -13.15 0.53 3.73
CA ASN A 648 -12.42 1.26 4.75
C ASN A 648 -13.40 1.92 5.73
N ALA A 649 -13.05 1.88 7.01
CA ALA A 649 -13.84 2.42 8.11
C ALA A 649 -12.91 2.93 9.22
N ASN A 650 -13.44 3.83 10.03
CA ASN A 650 -12.73 4.49 11.11
C ASN A 650 -13.09 3.84 12.46
N LEU A 651 -12.13 3.72 13.38
CA LEU A 651 -12.33 3.29 14.77
C LEU A 651 -11.34 4.00 15.71
N ASP A 652 -11.59 4.02 17.02
CA ASP A 652 -10.64 4.60 17.97
C ASP A 652 -9.70 3.53 18.55
N ALA A 653 -8.44 3.92 18.76
CA ALA A 653 -7.39 3.04 19.26
C ALA A 653 -6.41 3.81 20.16
N THR A 654 -5.76 3.10 21.09
CA THR A 654 -4.73 3.69 21.97
C THR A 654 -3.43 2.90 21.85
N ILE A 655 -2.30 3.61 21.95
CA ILE A 655 -0.97 3.03 21.84
C ILE A 655 -0.07 3.67 22.89
N LYS A 656 0.63 2.86 23.68
CA LYS A 656 1.58 3.32 24.68
C LYS A 656 2.82 2.44 24.71
N GLY A 657 3.94 3.03 25.07
CA GLY A 657 5.20 2.29 25.02
C GLY A 657 6.37 3.01 25.67
N LEU A 658 7.48 2.29 25.69
CA LEU A 658 8.80 2.75 26.10
C LEU A 658 9.79 2.33 25.02
N GLU A 659 10.68 3.23 24.64
CA GLU A 659 11.81 2.97 23.74
C GLU A 659 13.11 3.42 24.39
N ALA A 660 14.17 2.66 24.17
CA ALA A 660 15.50 2.96 24.65
C ALA A 660 16.54 2.60 23.59
N GLU A 661 17.48 3.51 23.33
CA GLU A 661 18.59 3.32 22.40
C GLU A 661 19.88 3.73 23.10
N PHE A 662 20.86 2.83 23.07
CA PHE A 662 22.18 3.03 23.65
C PHE A 662 23.24 2.71 22.61
N THR A 663 24.18 3.62 22.39
CA THR A 663 25.42 3.34 21.67
C THR A 663 26.59 3.64 22.61
N TRP A 664 27.51 2.71 22.77
CA TRP A 664 28.62 2.82 23.74
C TRP A 664 29.94 2.33 23.14
N GLU A 665 30.97 3.19 23.17
CA GLU A 665 32.35 2.86 22.80
C GLU A 665 33.26 2.90 24.04
N PRO A 666 33.36 1.80 24.81
CA PRO A 666 34.27 1.72 25.95
C PRO A 666 35.74 1.93 25.55
N THR A 667 36.14 1.45 24.37
CA THR A 667 37.51 1.54 23.84
C THR A 667 37.49 1.74 22.34
N ASN A 668 38.39 2.57 21.83
CA ASN A 668 38.51 2.92 20.41
C ASN A 668 38.47 1.65 19.52
N GLY A 669 37.46 1.52 18.67
CA GLY A 669 37.25 0.37 17.79
C GLY A 669 36.40 -0.78 18.37
N LEU A 670 35.75 -0.60 19.52
CA LEU A 670 34.74 -1.53 20.07
C LEU A 670 33.48 -0.76 20.44
N VAL A 671 32.44 -0.87 19.59
CA VAL A 671 31.13 -0.24 19.78
C VAL A 671 30.08 -1.29 20.14
N PHE A 672 29.20 -0.96 21.09
CA PHE A 672 27.99 -1.70 21.41
C PHE A 672 26.76 -0.85 21.10
N ASP A 673 25.89 -1.33 20.21
CA ASP A 673 24.54 -0.78 19.99
C ASP A 673 23.50 -1.69 20.67
N LEU A 674 22.56 -1.09 21.41
CA LEU A 674 21.45 -1.78 22.07
C LEU A 674 20.16 -0.97 21.96
N ASN A 675 19.17 -1.56 21.26
CA ASN A 675 17.86 -0.97 21.06
C ASN A 675 16.79 -1.83 21.75
N LEU A 676 15.91 -1.21 22.53
CA LEU A 676 14.83 -1.87 23.26
C LEU A 676 13.51 -1.15 23.00
N GLY A 677 12.45 -1.92 22.77
CA GLY A 677 11.09 -1.41 22.58
C GLY A 677 10.07 -2.24 23.37
N TYR A 678 9.23 -1.55 24.14
CA TYR A 678 8.00 -2.10 24.70
C TYR A 678 6.81 -1.35 24.11
N LEU A 679 5.83 -2.07 23.57
CA LEU A 679 4.66 -1.51 22.91
C LEU A 679 3.40 -2.24 23.39
N ASN A 680 2.38 -1.48 23.75
CA ASN A 680 1.03 -1.98 24.04
C ASN A 680 0.02 -1.14 23.25
N SER A 681 -0.65 -1.77 22.29
CA SER A 681 -1.68 -1.16 21.44
C SER A 681 -3.00 -1.89 21.57
N GLU A 682 -4.11 -1.15 21.56
CA GLU A 682 -5.46 -1.65 21.80
C GLU A 682 -6.48 -0.87 20.97
N ILE A 683 -7.40 -1.59 20.31
CA ILE A 683 -8.59 -0.99 19.67
C ILE A 683 -9.62 -0.76 20.77
N THR A 684 -9.98 0.50 21.02
CA THR A 684 -10.89 0.87 22.11
C THR A 684 -12.34 0.89 21.67
N ASP A 685 -12.62 1.33 20.44
CA ASP A 685 -13.97 1.33 19.87
C ASP A 685 -14.18 0.13 18.94
N SER A 686 -15.00 -0.83 19.39
CA SER A 686 -15.49 -1.89 18.52
C SER A 686 -16.50 -1.30 17.53
N ILE A 687 -16.12 -1.19 16.25
CA ILE A 687 -17.08 -0.87 15.17
C ILE A 687 -18.28 -1.81 15.30
N GLY A 688 -19.49 -1.26 15.42
CA GLY A 688 -20.72 -2.04 15.51
C GLY A 688 -20.92 -2.90 14.26
N GLY A 689 -20.50 -4.17 14.32
CA GLY A 689 -20.42 -5.05 13.15
C GLY A 689 -19.01 -5.56 12.80
N LEU A 690 -17.98 -5.35 13.63
CA LEU A 690 -16.85 -6.26 13.71
C LEU A 690 -17.34 -7.57 14.34
N VAL A 691 -17.84 -8.45 13.49
CA VAL A 691 -18.25 -9.80 13.84
C VAL A 691 -17.01 -10.67 13.91
N ASP A 692 -16.68 -11.21 15.09
CA ASP A 692 -15.74 -12.31 15.19
C ASP A 692 -16.35 -13.53 14.46
N PRO A 693 -15.72 -14.06 13.39
CA PRO A 693 -16.24 -15.21 12.67
C PRO A 693 -16.28 -16.49 13.52
N ILE A 694 -15.52 -16.55 14.63
CA ILE A 694 -15.55 -17.66 15.60
C ILE A 694 -16.74 -17.49 16.57
N ASN A 695 -17.08 -16.25 16.91
CA ASN A 695 -18.10 -15.87 17.89
C ASN A 695 -19.12 -14.90 17.27
N VAL A 696 -19.87 -15.37 16.26
CA VAL A 696 -20.72 -14.49 15.43
C VAL A 696 -21.87 -13.78 16.16
N THR A 697 -22.18 -14.19 17.40
CA THR A 697 -23.13 -13.47 18.26
C THR A 697 -22.44 -12.42 19.14
N ASN A 698 -21.15 -12.59 19.44
CA ASN A 698 -20.34 -11.76 20.34
C ASN A 698 -21.06 -11.33 21.64
N GLY A 699 -21.80 -12.27 22.25
CA GLY A 699 -22.60 -12.02 23.46
C GLY A 699 -23.84 -11.10 23.27
N ASN A 700 -24.09 -10.59 22.07
CA ASN A 700 -25.19 -9.68 21.79
C ASN A 700 -26.54 -10.41 21.77
N ALA A 701 -27.38 -10.14 22.77
CA ALA A 701 -28.71 -10.73 22.93
C ALA A 701 -29.69 -10.44 21.78
N GLY A 702 -29.38 -9.49 20.89
CA GLY A 702 -30.11 -9.27 19.64
C GLY A 702 -29.89 -10.35 18.57
N TYR A 703 -28.88 -11.21 18.72
CA TYR A 703 -28.51 -12.25 17.76
C TYR A 703 -28.64 -13.66 18.35
N THR A 704 -29.55 -14.46 17.79
CA THR A 704 -29.70 -15.89 18.13
C THR A 704 -28.75 -16.73 17.27
N GLY A 705 -27.85 -17.46 17.91
CA GLY A 705 -26.95 -18.41 17.25
C GLY A 705 -27.60 -19.77 17.01
N VAL A 706 -27.78 -20.18 15.75
CA VAL A 706 -28.35 -21.49 15.37
C VAL A 706 -27.26 -22.50 15.00
N SER A 707 -27.28 -23.67 15.64
CA SER A 707 -26.39 -24.82 15.38
C SER A 707 -27.14 -25.99 14.75
N ASP A 708 -26.59 -26.64 13.72
CA ASP A 708 -27.10 -27.94 13.27
C ASP A 708 -26.66 -29.07 14.21
N ALA A 709 -27.51 -30.08 14.34
CA ALA A 709 -27.27 -31.28 15.15
C ALA A 709 -26.75 -32.47 14.31
N LEU A 710 -26.85 -32.44 12.98
CA LEU A 710 -26.41 -33.52 12.10
C LEU A 710 -24.98 -33.34 11.56
N ARG A 711 -24.46 -32.11 11.50
CA ARG A 711 -23.02 -31.80 11.35
C ARG A 711 -22.58 -30.80 12.41
N TRP A 712 -21.39 -31.03 12.99
CA TRP A 712 -20.89 -30.39 14.22
C TRP A 712 -20.61 -28.89 14.02
N THR A 713 -21.66 -28.07 13.99
CA THR A 713 -21.61 -26.68 13.52
C THR A 713 -22.34 -25.73 14.47
N ARG A 714 -21.66 -24.69 14.95
CA ARG A 714 -22.21 -23.73 15.93
C ARG A 714 -22.42 -22.31 15.36
N THR A 715 -23.68 -21.90 15.28
CA THR A 715 -24.14 -20.51 15.15
C THR A 715 -24.02 -19.86 13.76
N MET A 716 -25.15 -19.83 13.05
CA MET A 716 -25.55 -18.67 12.22
C MET A 716 -26.29 -17.67 13.10
N ALA A 717 -26.09 -16.36 12.89
CA ALA A 717 -26.70 -15.30 13.72
C ALA A 717 -27.99 -14.72 13.10
N PHE A 718 -29.12 -14.84 13.80
CA PHE A 718 -30.43 -14.30 13.40
C PHE A 718 -30.86 -13.15 14.31
N ASN A 719 -31.39 -12.06 13.74
CA ASN A 719 -31.96 -10.99 14.56
C ASN A 719 -33.34 -11.36 15.14
N SER A 720 -33.84 -10.57 16.10
CA SER A 720 -35.14 -10.78 16.76
C SER A 720 -36.37 -10.68 15.84
N SER A 721 -36.21 -10.27 14.58
CA SER A 721 -37.23 -10.28 13.54
C SER A 721 -37.12 -11.47 12.57
N GLY A 722 -36.20 -12.41 12.82
CA GLY A 722 -35.96 -13.58 11.97
C GLY A 722 -35.21 -13.30 10.66
N VAL A 723 -34.63 -12.10 10.51
CA VAL A 723 -33.88 -11.73 9.29
C VAL A 723 -32.44 -12.23 9.40
N PHE A 724 -32.01 -12.93 8.35
CA PHE A 724 -30.64 -13.42 8.19
C PHE A 724 -29.72 -12.30 7.68
N LEU A 725 -28.57 -12.11 8.33
CA LEU A 725 -27.50 -11.23 7.84
C LEU A 725 -26.45 -12.04 7.09
N GLY A 726 -26.78 -12.40 5.85
CA GLY A 726 -25.85 -13.02 4.91
C GLY A 726 -26.45 -13.14 3.52
N THR A 727 -25.71 -12.70 2.50
CA THR A 727 -26.11 -12.92 1.10
C THR A 727 -25.48 -14.21 0.59
N VAL A 728 -26.27 -15.28 0.47
CA VAL A 728 -25.96 -16.44 -0.39
C VAL A 728 -26.74 -16.24 -1.69
N GLY A 729 -26.08 -16.43 -2.84
CA GLY A 729 -26.46 -15.73 -4.07
C GLY A 729 -27.19 -16.55 -5.14
N ALA A 730 -27.65 -15.83 -6.16
CA ALA A 730 -27.72 -16.28 -7.54
C ALA A 730 -28.46 -17.61 -7.85
N SER A 731 -29.68 -17.76 -7.33
CA SER A 731 -30.71 -18.52 -8.03
C SER A 731 -32.07 -17.83 -7.85
N GLY A 732 -33.05 -18.12 -8.73
CA GLY A 732 -34.40 -17.53 -8.67
C GLY A 732 -35.28 -18.02 -7.52
N ALA A 733 -34.69 -18.67 -6.51
CA ALA A 733 -35.39 -19.20 -5.34
C ALA A 733 -35.66 -18.08 -4.32
N THR A 734 -36.75 -17.33 -4.52
CA THR A 734 -37.24 -16.37 -3.54
C THR A 734 -37.73 -17.10 -2.28
N PHE A 735 -36.84 -17.29 -1.30
CA PHE A 735 -37.24 -17.63 0.07
C PHE A 735 -38.01 -16.44 0.64
N THR A 736 -39.34 -16.50 0.57
CA THR A 736 -40.21 -15.52 1.19
C THR A 736 -40.03 -15.58 2.70
N SER A 737 -39.84 -14.41 3.31
CA SER A 737 -39.69 -14.29 4.76
C SER A 737 -41.03 -14.52 5.46
N SER A 738 -41.41 -15.80 5.63
CA SER A 738 -42.50 -16.17 6.51
C SER A 738 -42.14 -15.78 7.95
N THR A 739 -42.93 -14.89 8.56
CA THR A 739 -42.73 -14.42 9.93
C THR A 739 -42.93 -15.56 10.92
N VAL A 740 -41.83 -16.14 11.39
CA VAL A 740 -41.80 -17.12 12.47
C VAL A 740 -42.26 -16.43 13.76
N PRO A 741 -43.41 -16.80 14.36
CA PRO A 741 -43.91 -16.12 15.55
C PRO A 741 -43.01 -16.38 16.76
N ALA A 742 -42.76 -15.34 17.56
CA ALA A 742 -41.97 -15.45 18.78
C ALA A 742 -42.57 -16.51 19.73
N GLY A 743 -41.74 -17.45 20.18
CA GLY A 743 -42.15 -18.58 21.03
C GLY A 743 -42.55 -19.85 20.27
N SER A 744 -42.49 -19.89 18.94
CA SER A 744 -42.72 -21.13 18.17
C SER A 744 -41.49 -22.05 18.17
N THR A 745 -41.67 -23.31 18.58
CA THR A 745 -40.63 -24.35 18.47
C THR A 745 -40.54 -24.83 17.03
N VAL A 746 -39.44 -24.51 16.34
CA VAL A 746 -39.15 -25.03 15.00
C VAL A 746 -38.91 -26.54 15.10
N ARG A 747 -39.89 -27.34 14.70
CA ARG A 747 -39.73 -28.80 14.60
C ARG A 747 -38.98 -29.13 13.30
N GLN A 748 -37.85 -29.82 13.45
CA GLN A 748 -36.95 -30.15 12.35
C GLN A 748 -37.67 -31.02 11.29
N VAL A 749 -37.60 -30.60 10.02
CA VAL A 749 -37.96 -31.43 8.87
C VAL A 749 -36.78 -32.36 8.60
N THR A 750 -37.04 -33.67 8.58
CA THR A 750 -35.99 -34.69 8.38
C THR A 750 -35.89 -35.10 6.91
N VAL A 751 -34.78 -35.76 6.55
CA VAL A 751 -34.63 -36.38 5.23
C VAL A 751 -35.71 -37.44 4.96
N ALA A 752 -36.27 -38.06 6.00
CA ALA A 752 -37.37 -39.01 5.87
C ALA A 752 -38.69 -38.32 5.48
N ASP A 753 -38.95 -37.09 5.96
CA ASP A 753 -40.14 -36.31 5.58
C ASP A 753 -40.06 -35.88 4.09
N ILE A 754 -38.87 -35.51 3.62
CA ILE A 754 -38.61 -35.18 2.20
C ILE A 754 -38.68 -36.43 1.31
N ALA A 755 -38.13 -37.56 1.77
CA ALA A 755 -38.24 -38.83 1.05
C ALA A 755 -39.70 -39.32 0.97
N GLY A 756 -40.49 -39.14 2.02
CA GLY A 756 -41.92 -39.46 2.04
C GLY A 756 -42.74 -38.68 1.02
N ALA A 757 -42.40 -37.41 0.76
CA ALA A 757 -43.07 -36.59 -0.25
C ALA A 757 -42.90 -37.14 -1.68
N ASN A 758 -41.81 -37.84 -1.98
CA ASN A 758 -41.57 -38.49 -3.28
C ASN A 758 -42.28 -39.87 -3.41
N GLY A 759 -42.96 -40.34 -2.36
CA GLY A 759 -43.62 -41.66 -2.34
C GLY A 759 -45.04 -41.71 -2.92
N ALA A 760 -45.64 -40.56 -3.24
CA ALA A 760 -46.99 -40.47 -3.82
C ALA A 760 -46.93 -39.86 -5.24
N GLY A 761 -47.55 -40.53 -6.21
CA GLY A 761 -47.26 -40.30 -7.62
C GLY A 761 -47.74 -38.97 -8.20
N ALA A 762 -46.80 -38.19 -8.75
CA ALA A 762 -47.06 -37.10 -9.67
C ALA A 762 -46.11 -37.18 -10.89
N GLN A 763 -46.55 -37.84 -11.97
CA GLN A 763 -45.83 -37.78 -13.25
C GLN A 763 -46.25 -36.54 -14.05
N GLY A 764 -45.28 -35.88 -14.68
CA GLY A 764 -45.53 -34.97 -15.81
C GLY A 764 -45.46 -33.46 -15.50
N ALA A 765 -44.23 -32.92 -15.46
CA ALA A 765 -43.96 -31.51 -15.75
C ALA A 765 -42.58 -31.38 -16.39
N ALA A 766 -42.53 -31.16 -17.71
CA ALA A 766 -41.28 -30.87 -18.41
C ALA A 766 -40.97 -29.37 -18.32
N VAL A 767 -39.82 -29.01 -17.74
CA VAL A 767 -39.37 -27.62 -17.66
C VAL A 767 -38.66 -27.26 -18.99
N GLY A 768 -39.37 -26.53 -19.85
CA GLY A 768 -38.83 -26.03 -21.11
C GLY A 768 -37.90 -24.83 -20.89
N ILE A 769 -36.69 -24.89 -21.46
CA ILE A 769 -35.78 -23.75 -21.52
C ILE A 769 -36.29 -22.77 -22.59
N ILE A 770 -36.55 -21.53 -22.19
CA ILE A 770 -36.81 -20.41 -23.13
C ILE A 770 -35.74 -19.36 -22.91
N SER A 771 -34.97 -19.07 -23.96
CA SER A 771 -33.95 -18.03 -23.98
C SER A 771 -34.31 -16.95 -25.01
N THR A 772 -34.32 -15.69 -24.59
CA THR A 772 -34.42 -14.52 -25.48
C THR A 772 -33.64 -13.34 -24.89
N PRO A 773 -32.67 -12.75 -25.62
CA PRO A 773 -31.99 -11.52 -25.19
C PRO A 773 -32.69 -10.26 -25.74
N SER A 774 -32.80 -9.21 -24.93
CA SER A 774 -32.81 -7.80 -25.40
C SER A 774 -32.84 -6.79 -24.25
N LEU A 775 -32.16 -5.66 -24.45
CA LEU A 775 -32.28 -4.44 -23.64
C LEU A 775 -33.05 -3.39 -24.46
N ALA A 776 -34.11 -2.80 -23.90
CA ALA A 776 -34.71 -1.56 -24.41
C ALA A 776 -35.46 -0.81 -23.30
N THR A 777 -35.29 0.51 -23.28
CA THR A 777 -35.85 1.45 -22.30
C THR A 777 -37.36 1.69 -22.46
N ILE A 778 -38.06 1.80 -21.33
CA ILE A 778 -39.17 2.77 -21.13
C ILE A 778 -38.93 3.47 -19.79
N SER A 779 -39.29 4.75 -19.70
CA SER A 779 -39.10 5.59 -18.51
C SER A 779 -40.37 6.37 -18.13
N THR A 780 -40.30 7.00 -16.96
CA THR A 780 -41.18 8.05 -16.38
C THR A 780 -42.61 7.72 -15.89
N ALA A 781 -42.93 8.38 -14.76
CA ALA A 781 -44.23 8.53 -14.09
C ALA A 781 -44.85 7.28 -13.40
N ALA A 782 -45.57 7.40 -12.28
CA ALA A 782 -46.04 8.60 -11.55
C ALA A 782 -45.86 8.48 -10.01
N ARG A 783 -45.95 9.62 -9.31
CA ARG A 783 -46.01 9.71 -7.84
C ARG A 783 -47.47 9.67 -7.35
N CYS A 784 -47.70 9.07 -6.18
CA CYS A 784 -48.74 9.38 -5.16
C CYS A 784 -50.23 9.49 -5.57
N ILE A 785 -51.14 9.01 -4.70
CA ILE A 785 -52.31 9.78 -4.20
C ILE A 785 -53.00 9.07 -3.03
N VAL A 786 -53.68 9.84 -2.17
CA VAL A 786 -54.43 9.42 -0.96
C VAL A 786 -55.94 9.53 -1.26
N PRO A 787 -56.83 8.65 -0.74
CA PRO A 787 -58.18 8.48 -1.28
C PRO A 787 -59.26 9.41 -0.67
N ASN A 788 -60.24 9.84 -1.50
CA ASN A 788 -61.69 9.55 -1.28
C ASN A 788 -62.66 10.26 -2.28
N ALA A 789 -63.73 9.55 -2.67
CA ALA A 789 -65.08 9.99 -3.09
C ALA A 789 -65.25 11.01 -4.26
N ALA A 790 -66.36 11.12 -5.02
CA ALA A 790 -67.74 10.61 -4.88
C ALA A 790 -68.52 10.63 -6.24
N ILE A 791 -69.79 10.15 -6.27
CA ILE A 791 -70.91 10.57 -7.19
C ILE A 791 -70.80 10.09 -8.68
N THR A 792 -71.82 9.61 -9.44
CA THR A 792 -73.25 9.20 -9.25
C THR A 792 -73.77 8.38 -10.47
N ALA A 793 -74.94 7.71 -10.34
CA ALA A 793 -75.89 7.30 -11.40
C ALA A 793 -75.51 6.10 -12.33
N ILE A 794 -76.41 5.22 -12.82
CA ILE A 794 -77.89 5.10 -12.69
C ILE A 794 -78.37 3.62 -12.86
N ALA A 795 -79.53 3.27 -12.25
CA ALA A 795 -80.41 2.10 -12.46
C ALA A 795 -79.93 0.62 -12.21
N GLY A 796 -80.75 -0.18 -11.50
CA GLY A 796 -80.70 -1.66 -11.58
C GLY A 796 -81.05 -2.55 -10.36
N ILE A 797 -82.28 -2.50 -9.79
CA ILE A 797 -83.11 -3.62 -9.25
C ILE A 797 -82.38 -4.80 -8.51
N ASN A 798 -82.65 -5.23 -7.26
CA ASN A 798 -83.61 -4.89 -6.17
C ASN A 798 -83.09 -5.52 -4.83
N PRO A 799 -83.46 -5.07 -3.59
CA PRO A 799 -82.74 -5.42 -2.36
C PRO A 799 -83.48 -6.26 -1.28
N ALA A 800 -82.71 -6.88 -0.37
CA ALA A 800 -83.07 -7.41 0.96
C ALA A 800 -81.76 -7.72 1.73
N LEU A 801 -81.56 -7.51 3.04
CA LEU A 801 -82.32 -6.89 4.15
C LEU A 801 -81.33 -6.28 5.18
N MET A 802 -81.78 -5.32 6.00
CA MET A 802 -81.10 -4.78 7.21
C MET A 802 -81.57 -5.55 8.49
N PRO A 803 -81.03 -5.37 9.73
CA PRO A 803 -80.38 -4.17 10.30
C PRO A 803 -79.17 -4.36 11.28
N TRP A 804 -78.74 -3.22 11.86
CA TRP A 804 -77.93 -2.97 13.08
C TRP A 804 -78.66 -3.36 14.41
N PRO A 805 -78.20 -3.09 15.69
CA PRO A 805 -77.07 -2.26 16.20
C PRO A 805 -76.23 -2.72 17.45
N ALA A 806 -75.08 -2.04 17.62
CA ALA A 806 -74.36 -1.51 18.83
C ALA A 806 -74.41 -2.10 20.28
N ALA A 807 -73.25 -2.00 20.96
CA ALA A 807 -73.03 -2.06 22.44
C ALA A 807 -71.78 -1.22 22.86
N THR A 808 -71.58 -0.87 24.15
CA THR A 808 -70.62 0.20 24.58
C THR A 808 -69.94 0.03 25.98
N ALA A 809 -68.62 0.30 26.10
CA ALA A 809 -67.85 0.54 27.36
C ALA A 809 -66.41 1.06 27.02
N SER A 810 -65.90 2.24 27.41
CA SER A 810 -65.42 2.80 28.70
C SER A 810 -64.14 2.16 29.30
N SER A 811 -63.10 2.86 29.82
CA SER A 811 -62.73 4.31 29.85
C SER A 811 -61.37 4.58 30.56
N ALA A 812 -60.60 5.60 30.11
CA ALA A 812 -59.55 6.36 30.87
C ALA A 812 -58.29 5.61 31.41
N CYS A 813 -57.24 6.24 31.99
CA CYS A 813 -56.43 7.43 31.63
C CYS A 813 -55.28 7.62 32.67
N TRP A 814 -54.02 7.93 32.29
CA TRP A 814 -53.13 8.97 32.87
C TRP A 814 -51.71 9.02 32.27
N LYS A 815 -50.95 10.09 32.56
CA LYS A 815 -49.50 10.27 32.29
C LYS A 815 -48.72 10.36 33.60
N ALA A 816 -47.40 10.12 33.56
CA ALA A 816 -46.48 10.54 34.61
C ALA A 816 -45.22 11.21 34.02
N THR A 817 -44.56 12.06 34.80
CA THR A 817 -43.35 12.79 34.42
C THR A 817 -42.48 12.95 35.68
N ILE A 818 -41.15 12.84 35.53
CA ILE A 818 -40.22 13.23 36.60
C ILE A 818 -39.19 14.21 36.01
N CYS A 819 -38.91 15.26 36.78
CA CYS A 819 -37.91 16.28 36.49
C CYS A 819 -37.26 16.70 37.84
N ARG A 820 -35.99 17.09 37.83
CA ARG A 820 -35.32 17.70 39.01
C ARG A 820 -34.84 19.11 38.66
N THR A 821 -35.27 20.07 39.48
CA THR A 821 -34.81 21.47 39.50
C THR A 821 -33.63 21.60 40.50
N ARG A 822 -32.89 22.71 40.71
CA ARG A 822 -32.98 24.19 40.49
C ARG A 822 -31.52 24.71 40.67
N ARG A 823 -31.00 25.90 40.31
CA ARG A 823 -31.33 27.33 40.09
C ARG A 823 -30.25 27.90 39.09
N ASN A 824 -30.07 29.18 38.68
CA ASN A 824 -30.74 30.50 38.73
C ASN A 824 -30.12 31.40 37.61
N GLY A 825 -30.68 32.59 37.32
CA GLY A 825 -29.97 33.71 36.67
C GLY A 825 -30.46 34.08 35.25
N PRO A 826 -30.45 35.37 34.81
CA PRO A 826 -31.39 35.83 33.77
C PRO A 826 -30.79 36.42 32.48
N CYS A 827 -31.68 36.65 31.51
CA CYS A 827 -31.42 37.03 30.12
C CYS A 827 -30.95 38.49 29.87
N ARG A 828 -30.37 38.73 28.69
CA ARG A 828 -30.54 39.97 27.91
C ARG A 828 -30.73 39.67 26.42
N SER A 829 -31.17 40.68 25.66
CA SER A 829 -31.67 40.60 24.29
C SER A 829 -31.01 41.66 23.39
N ALA A 830 -30.96 41.44 22.07
CA ALA A 830 -31.66 42.26 21.04
C ALA A 830 -31.01 42.22 19.64
N LEU A 831 -31.86 42.21 18.59
CA LEU A 831 -31.67 42.81 17.24
C LEU A 831 -30.52 42.27 16.34
N SER A 832 -30.60 42.29 15.00
CA SER A 832 -31.71 42.62 14.07
C SER A 832 -31.49 42.02 12.68
N THR A 833 -32.56 41.57 12.02
CA THR A 833 -32.61 41.30 10.56
C THR A 833 -32.69 42.61 9.77
N PRO A 834 -32.36 42.66 8.45
CA PRO A 834 -33.43 42.45 7.46
C PRO A 834 -32.99 41.77 6.14
N CYS A 835 -33.97 41.29 5.36
CA CYS A 835 -33.81 40.92 3.95
C CYS A 835 -34.38 42.01 3.04
N ARG A 836 -33.78 42.30 1.86
CA ARG A 836 -34.55 42.65 0.64
C ARG A 836 -33.78 42.63 -0.68
N TRP A 837 -34.57 42.42 -1.73
CA TRP A 837 -34.26 42.36 -3.17
C TRP A 837 -33.79 43.68 -3.82
N VAL A 838 -33.05 43.56 -4.94
CA VAL A 838 -33.12 44.44 -6.14
C VAL A 838 -32.92 43.58 -7.41
N ALA A 839 -33.40 44.02 -8.59
CA ALA A 839 -33.25 43.30 -9.88
C ALA A 839 -33.12 44.22 -11.11
N THR A 840 -32.73 43.65 -12.27
CA THR A 840 -32.54 44.27 -13.62
C THR A 840 -31.30 45.19 -13.75
N GLY A 841 -30.58 45.32 -14.89
CA GLY A 841 -30.58 44.73 -16.25
C GLY A 841 -29.60 45.53 -17.15
N ARG A 842 -29.19 45.24 -18.41
CA ARG A 842 -29.58 44.32 -19.53
C ARG A 842 -28.25 43.89 -20.28
N ARG A 843 -27.96 43.80 -21.61
CA ARG A 843 -28.63 44.06 -22.92
C ARG A 843 -27.92 43.44 -24.19
N ARG A 844 -28.09 42.14 -24.49
CA ARG A 844 -27.97 41.48 -25.86
C ARG A 844 -26.67 41.57 -26.72
N ARG A 845 -26.24 40.41 -27.26
CA ARG A 845 -26.24 40.12 -28.73
C ARG A 845 -26.12 38.60 -29.02
N GLY A 846 -26.61 38.19 -30.20
CA GLY A 846 -26.51 36.89 -30.89
C GLY A 846 -26.71 37.15 -32.41
N PRO A 847 -27.06 36.19 -33.29
CA PRO A 847 -27.60 34.83 -33.08
C PRO A 847 -26.52 33.71 -33.31
N THR A 848 -26.62 32.54 -33.98
CA THR A 848 -27.54 31.95 -35.00
C THR A 848 -27.49 30.40 -35.06
N THR A 849 -28.36 29.81 -35.89
CA THR A 849 -28.66 28.36 -36.10
C THR A 849 -27.99 27.81 -37.41
N SER A 850 -28.09 26.54 -37.88
CA SER A 850 -29.15 25.51 -37.75
C SER A 850 -28.79 24.05 -38.20
N THR A 851 -29.60 23.07 -37.73
CA THR A 851 -30.13 21.84 -38.41
C THR A 851 -29.28 20.59 -38.83
N ARG A 852 -29.52 19.46 -38.13
CA ARG A 852 -29.91 18.05 -38.52
C ARG A 852 -30.07 17.64 -40.03
N PRO A 853 -30.17 16.32 -40.41
CA PRO A 853 -30.00 15.02 -39.66
C PRO A 853 -29.34 13.80 -40.42
N THR A 854 -29.12 12.67 -39.69
CA THR A 854 -29.17 11.21 -40.07
C THR A 854 -28.65 10.63 -41.41
N ALA A 855 -27.82 9.56 -41.35
CA ALA A 855 -27.95 8.32 -42.18
C ALA A 855 -27.05 7.15 -41.67
N SER A 856 -27.28 5.94 -42.20
CA SER A 856 -26.76 4.62 -41.72
C SER A 856 -25.76 3.90 -42.66
N ARG A 857 -25.08 2.84 -42.15
CA ARG A 857 -24.19 1.87 -42.86
C ARG A 857 -22.80 2.44 -43.23
N GLY A 858 -21.73 1.64 -43.36
CA GLY A 858 -21.56 0.20 -43.10
C GLY A 858 -20.12 -0.28 -43.40
N SER A 859 -19.80 -1.51 -42.97
CA SER A 859 -18.56 -2.29 -43.14
C SER A 859 -17.60 -1.98 -44.32
N SER A 860 -16.31 -1.75 -44.02
CA SER A 860 -15.17 -2.47 -44.63
C SER A 860 -13.79 -2.08 -44.04
N THR A 861 -12.84 -3.01 -44.10
CA THR A 861 -11.38 -2.83 -43.99
C THR A 861 -10.73 -3.30 -45.31
N PRO A 862 -9.43 -3.04 -45.58
CA PRO A 862 -8.56 -1.92 -45.20
C PRO A 862 -8.22 -1.07 -46.47
N PRO A 863 -7.21 -0.18 -46.49
CA PRO A 863 -5.87 -0.65 -46.88
C PRO A 863 -4.66 0.11 -46.28
N THR A 864 -3.50 -0.55 -46.30
CA THR A 864 -2.19 0.11 -46.18
C THR A 864 -1.66 0.51 -47.56
N THR A 865 -1.22 1.76 -47.77
CA THR A 865 0.06 2.09 -48.46
C THR A 865 0.35 3.60 -48.38
N SER A 866 1.61 3.98 -48.62
CA SER A 866 2.15 5.35 -48.47
C SER A 866 2.52 5.97 -49.85
N TRP A 867 3.48 6.92 -49.87
CA TRP A 867 4.04 7.67 -51.03
C TRP A 867 3.23 8.91 -51.50
N THR A 868 3.82 10.07 -51.85
CA THR A 868 5.18 10.66 -51.67
C THR A 868 5.04 12.19 -51.80
N ALA A 869 5.65 13.04 -50.96
CA ALA A 869 7.06 13.50 -50.94
C ALA A 869 7.53 14.33 -52.16
N THR A 870 8.06 15.53 -51.90
CA THR A 870 8.73 16.42 -52.87
C THR A 870 10.26 16.37 -52.66
N ARG A 871 11.05 16.39 -53.75
CA ARG A 871 12.50 16.07 -53.74
C ARG A 871 13.42 17.31 -53.79
N ARG A 872 14.66 17.11 -53.33
CA ARG A 872 15.93 17.28 -54.10
C ARG A 872 17.07 16.52 -53.39
N SER A 873 17.57 15.39 -53.95
CA SER A 873 18.78 15.24 -54.80
C SER A 873 20.11 15.26 -54.01
N THR A 874 21.08 14.34 -54.15
CA THR A 874 21.29 13.12 -54.98
C THR A 874 22.48 12.33 -54.35
N ARG A 875 22.38 11.02 -54.01
CA ARG A 875 22.72 9.80 -54.80
C ARG A 875 24.15 9.72 -55.40
N PRO A 876 24.79 8.52 -55.55
CA PRO A 876 24.43 7.17 -55.06
C PRO A 876 25.61 6.23 -54.59
N CYS A 877 25.26 4.98 -54.23
CA CYS A 877 26.11 3.76 -54.10
C CYS A 877 27.08 3.64 -52.90
N GLY A 878 27.33 2.44 -52.33
CA GLY A 878 26.90 1.07 -52.70
C GLY A 878 26.93 0.05 -51.53
N SER A 879 26.44 -1.17 -51.78
CA SER A 879 25.98 -2.16 -50.78
C SER A 879 27.02 -3.11 -50.15
N ARG A 880 26.65 -3.69 -48.99
CA ARG A 880 27.33 -4.77 -48.23
C ARG A 880 27.63 -6.06 -49.04
N THR A 881 28.69 -6.80 -48.69
CA THR A 881 28.67 -8.28 -48.66
C THR A 881 29.68 -8.93 -47.68
N LYS A 882 29.19 -9.99 -47.01
CA LYS A 882 29.77 -11.11 -46.23
C LYS A 882 31.30 -11.27 -45.96
N MET A 883 31.58 -11.80 -44.75
CA MET A 883 32.74 -12.61 -44.27
C MET A 883 33.09 -13.83 -45.18
N PRO A 884 34.25 -14.54 -45.04
CA PRO A 884 35.04 -14.76 -43.81
C PRO A 884 36.60 -14.71 -43.91
N ALA A 885 37.25 -15.15 -42.81
CA ALA A 885 38.65 -15.00 -42.41
C ALA A 885 39.75 -15.67 -43.28
N SER A 886 40.97 -15.10 -43.25
CA SER A 886 42.23 -15.80 -42.87
C SER A 886 43.47 -14.88 -42.86
N THR A 887 44.51 -15.27 -42.11
CA THR A 887 45.86 -14.65 -41.97
C THR A 887 46.88 -15.27 -42.99
N PRO A 888 48.20 -14.93 -43.06
CA PRO A 888 49.07 -14.02 -42.25
C PRO A 888 50.10 -13.16 -43.07
N THR A 889 51.08 -12.54 -42.37
CA THR A 889 52.46 -12.11 -42.83
C THR A 889 52.62 -11.04 -43.95
N SER A 890 53.28 -9.88 -43.74
CA SER A 890 54.73 -9.57 -43.57
C SER A 890 55.54 -9.54 -44.90
N SER A 891 56.55 -8.68 -45.14
CA SER A 891 57.33 -7.76 -44.26
C SER A 891 58.14 -6.68 -45.05
N SER A 892 58.82 -5.78 -44.30
CA SER A 892 59.98 -4.95 -44.73
C SER A 892 59.68 -3.67 -45.55
N ARG A 893 60.49 -2.58 -45.51
CA ARG A 893 61.75 -2.30 -44.77
C ARG A 893 62.07 -0.79 -44.73
N THR A 894 62.51 -0.22 -43.60
CA THR A 894 63.70 0.66 -43.42
C THR A 894 63.86 1.15 -41.97
N SER A 895 65.10 1.53 -41.61
CA SER A 895 65.55 2.16 -40.34
C SER A 895 66.89 2.89 -40.63
N PRO A 896 67.43 3.79 -39.78
CA PRO A 896 68.13 3.36 -38.56
C PRO A 896 68.05 4.32 -37.33
N THR A 897 68.82 3.97 -36.30
CA THR A 897 68.97 4.53 -34.93
C THR A 897 69.73 5.89 -34.87
N THR A 898 70.06 6.56 -33.74
CA THR A 898 70.26 6.18 -32.30
C THR A 898 70.01 7.44 -31.39
N THR A 899 70.25 7.57 -30.07
CA THR A 899 71.22 6.94 -29.13
C THR A 899 70.77 7.01 -27.63
N TRP A 900 71.19 5.99 -26.88
CA TRP A 900 71.47 5.82 -25.42
C TRP A 900 71.17 6.89 -24.33
N SER A 901 70.51 6.43 -23.24
CA SER A 901 71.03 6.13 -21.86
C SER A 901 71.89 7.17 -21.08
N PRO A 902 71.98 7.13 -19.70
CA PRO A 902 71.64 6.02 -18.78
C PRO A 902 71.02 6.36 -17.37
N THR A 903 70.71 5.28 -16.63
CA THR A 903 70.73 5.10 -15.15
C THR A 903 69.72 5.77 -14.21
N SER A 904 69.38 5.00 -13.19
CA SER A 904 68.55 5.27 -12.01
C SER A 904 69.35 5.73 -10.79
N THR A 905 68.69 6.51 -9.93
CA THR A 905 68.74 6.42 -8.46
C THR A 905 67.34 6.69 -7.93
#